data_AF-A0A960HG49-F1
#
_entry.id   AF-A0A960HG49-F1
#
_cell.length_a   1.000
_cell.length_b   1.000
_cell.length_c   1.000
_cell.angle_alpha   90.00
_cell.angle_beta   90.00
_cell.angle_gamma   90.00
#
_symmetry.space_group_name_H-M   'P 1'
#
loop_
_entity.id
_entity.type
_entity.pdbx_description
1 polymer ?
#
loop_
_entity_poly.entity_id
_entity_poly.type
_entity_poly.pdbx_seq_one_letter_code
_entity_poly.pdbx_strand_id
1 'polypeptide(L)'
;SYGTPTVNVPDIPMVDEQALATGEPAALPPVMLYPVDDPQQMVRASTVTVVLVGSGDGIIDAAAAGLLDGTEAILYAADLPAAGGTAEALGTPSLVILTDTNRDRAHHWRSSQDVTGYTETGGPDPDALAVDEGDQRLPVFGPVADPADQTTAHLDGGLVVRASGYGEPFAYRPEDRPAMAVDGDPTTAWVVADRADPVGQTISVSATGGTLTLLQPQDRVANRMITAVTIHPSGAAPFDVPLGPASLVAPGQQIELPGQGEVTIEIAAVGTREGGTDSGPSAVGFAELGVGAHQEVVTLPAYPGGDLPAGTPLAVVLTRDRVDPLDRWRNDPETAIVRDVSLPSDADVAVTVTLRLDARADDATLDALTATTGAIADRRLTGDPGSRGVFATDESRDTAWTAPFGPQEGATLTIASDGRPIDTLTITQPTDEVHSTITGLRLTAGGMSQDVTVPEPDGDGVSTIRLAQPLAGPEWTVTVTGVSARTTIDRRFGEPTVLPVAIDDLRADGLARSETGTPTSGCRDDLLAVDGTPVALAITDQQAAALAAGQAVDVTPCAGERETLALAAGTHRVTTAATGVTGLQVDRVVLHDGSLPAAAAAPAVTVRRDRTSRTATVAPCPHGCWLILGEGYNAEWDATVDGQSLGAPVQISGGMNGWWLPPSDATRVVTMEWGAQTPVSLAVVLSALAALGCLVLALRGRRTAAAPAPFGPPAFPRFATERTTRRQAVTVAVAAVVLAALVASPLTAVPAAAVGAAVVLTRRPRLAAVIGTLGMALIAALIVLSQIRHRYAANAGWPLEWEHLHRAGLLVVVLIAASALVERLEDAPPATDPPPPPG
;
A
#
# COMPACT_ATOMS: atom_id res chain seq x y z
N SER A 1 28.31 9.03 -11.50
CA SER A 1 27.08 9.42 -12.21
C SER A 1 27.35 9.48 -13.71
N TYR A 2 26.32 9.34 -14.54
CA TYR A 2 26.41 9.41 -16.00
C TYR A 2 25.29 10.29 -16.57
N GLY A 3 25.62 11.02 -17.65
CA GLY A 3 24.74 12.00 -18.28
C GLY A 3 24.85 13.40 -17.67
N THR A 4 24.40 14.40 -18.42
CA THR A 4 24.36 15.79 -17.96
C THR A 4 23.27 15.93 -16.88
N PRO A 5 23.58 16.46 -15.68
CA PRO A 5 22.56 16.77 -14.69
C PRO A 5 21.47 17.69 -15.25
N THR A 6 20.22 17.32 -15.03
CA THR A 6 19.05 18.08 -15.47
C THR A 6 18.02 18.08 -14.36
N VAL A 7 17.36 19.22 -14.15
CA VAL A 7 16.16 19.28 -13.31
C VAL A 7 15.08 18.48 -14.04
N ASN A 8 14.42 17.57 -13.33
CA ASN A 8 13.30 16.82 -13.88
C ASN A 8 12.07 17.74 -13.89
N VAL A 9 11.76 18.31 -15.05
CA VAL A 9 10.60 19.22 -15.22
C VAL A 9 9.48 18.45 -15.91
N PRO A 10 8.41 18.07 -15.20
CA PRO A 10 7.25 17.41 -15.80
C PRO A 10 6.46 18.38 -16.70
N ASP A 11 5.76 17.84 -17.70
CA ASP A 11 4.84 18.63 -18.55
C ASP A 11 3.67 19.24 -17.76
N ILE A 12 3.32 18.64 -16.62
CA ILE A 12 2.34 19.13 -15.65
C ILE A 12 3.11 19.51 -14.39
N PRO A 13 3.11 20.79 -13.95
CA PRO A 13 3.80 21.21 -12.73
C PRO A 13 3.34 20.37 -11.53
N MET A 14 4.26 19.62 -10.92
CA MET A 14 4.02 18.83 -9.72
C MET A 14 4.33 19.69 -8.49
N VAL A 15 3.48 20.68 -8.22
CA VAL A 15 3.55 21.49 -6.99
C VAL A 15 2.66 20.82 -5.94
N ASP A 16 3.29 20.16 -4.96
CA ASP A 16 2.65 19.51 -3.82
C ASP A 16 3.38 19.88 -2.51
N GLU A 17 2.95 19.29 -1.40
CA GLU A 17 3.51 19.50 -0.07
C GLU A 17 5.02 19.24 -0.03
N GLN A 18 5.47 18.17 -0.70
CA GLN A 18 6.88 17.83 -0.75
C GLN A 18 7.69 18.86 -1.52
N ALA A 19 7.19 19.33 -2.66
CA ALA A 19 7.84 20.38 -3.44
C ALA A 19 7.96 21.69 -2.65
N LEU A 20 6.93 22.09 -1.90
CA LEU A 20 6.97 23.31 -1.08
C LEU A 20 7.89 23.18 0.14
N ALA A 21 7.85 22.04 0.84
CA ALA A 21 8.65 21.83 2.04
C ALA A 21 10.16 21.65 1.76
N THR A 22 10.52 21.09 0.59
CA THR A 22 11.92 20.79 0.26
C THR A 22 12.56 21.75 -0.76
N GLY A 23 11.77 22.58 -1.43
CA GLY A 23 12.21 23.54 -2.43
C GLY A 23 12.36 22.96 -3.84
N GLU A 24 12.97 23.72 -4.76
CA GLU A 24 13.14 23.27 -6.16
C GLU A 24 13.98 21.98 -6.26
N PRO A 25 13.56 21.01 -7.09
CA PRO A 25 14.32 19.78 -7.29
C PRO A 25 15.73 20.07 -7.78
N ALA A 26 16.73 19.54 -7.08
CA ALA A 26 18.12 19.65 -7.51
C ALA A 26 18.31 18.96 -8.89
N ALA A 27 19.18 19.52 -9.72
CA ALA A 27 19.55 18.90 -10.99
C ALA A 27 20.28 17.57 -10.72
N LEU A 28 19.68 16.45 -11.16
CA LEU A 28 20.26 15.12 -11.00
C LEU A 28 20.76 14.58 -12.35
N PRO A 29 21.91 13.88 -12.37
CA PRO A 29 22.31 13.14 -13.56
C PRO A 29 21.34 11.97 -13.80
N PRO A 30 21.01 11.64 -15.06
CA PRO A 30 20.06 10.56 -15.40
C PRO A 30 20.40 9.20 -14.78
N VAL A 31 21.68 8.93 -14.53
CA VAL A 31 22.12 7.73 -13.81
C VAL A 31 23.07 8.10 -12.66
N MET A 32 22.71 7.66 -11.47
CA MET A 32 23.59 7.67 -10.29
C MET A 32 23.94 6.25 -9.90
N LEU A 33 25.21 6.02 -9.60
CA LEU A 33 25.69 4.76 -9.03
C LEU A 33 26.09 5.04 -7.60
N TYR A 34 25.46 4.33 -6.68
CA TYR A 34 25.80 4.34 -5.26
C TYR A 34 26.52 3.02 -4.97
N PRO A 35 27.79 3.05 -4.54
CA PRO A 35 28.43 1.85 -4.05
C PRO A 35 27.76 1.44 -2.74
N VAL A 36 27.67 0.13 -2.51
CA VAL A 36 27.36 -0.43 -1.20
C VAL A 36 28.70 -0.72 -0.52
N ASP A 37 28.86 -0.25 0.71
CA ASP A 37 30.04 -0.55 1.51
C ASP A 37 30.06 -2.04 1.88
N ASP A 38 31.25 -2.65 1.85
CA ASP A 38 31.47 -4.07 2.18
C ASP A 38 30.49 -5.07 1.54
N PRO A 39 30.34 -5.06 0.20
CA PRO A 39 29.36 -5.89 -0.48
C PRO A 39 29.68 -7.38 -0.34
N GLN A 40 28.68 -8.18 0.01
CA GLN A 40 28.84 -9.62 0.13
C GLN A 40 28.94 -10.29 -1.25
N GLN A 41 29.74 -11.35 -1.35
CA GLN A 41 29.84 -12.12 -2.59
C GLN A 41 28.54 -12.86 -2.87
N MET A 42 28.17 -12.93 -4.15
CA MET A 42 26.97 -13.65 -4.59
C MET A 42 27.02 -15.14 -4.22
N VAL A 43 28.19 -15.79 -4.32
CA VAL A 43 28.39 -17.12 -3.75
C VAL A 43 29.29 -16.98 -2.54
N ARG A 44 28.76 -17.30 -1.36
CA ARG A 44 29.47 -17.13 -0.08
C ARG A 44 29.18 -18.27 0.86
N ALA A 45 30.03 -18.43 1.87
CA ALA A 45 29.80 -19.37 2.96
C ALA A 45 29.58 -18.62 4.27
N SER A 46 28.74 -19.15 5.15
CA SER A 46 28.53 -18.59 6.49
C SER A 46 28.55 -19.66 7.57
N THR A 47 29.06 -19.30 8.73
CA THR A 47 29.09 -20.14 9.94
C THR A 47 28.20 -19.60 11.05
N VAL A 48 27.67 -18.38 10.88
CA VAL A 48 26.71 -17.76 11.79
C VAL A 48 25.33 -18.03 11.21
N THR A 49 24.47 -18.69 11.97
CA THR A 49 23.12 -19.03 11.54
C THR A 49 22.12 -18.26 12.37
N VAL A 50 21.31 -17.43 11.72
CA VAL A 50 20.20 -16.70 12.34
C VAL A 50 18.91 -17.37 11.89
N VAL A 51 17.98 -17.58 12.82
CA VAL A 51 16.60 -17.97 12.47
C VAL A 51 15.70 -16.76 12.60
N LEU A 52 15.01 -16.42 11.51
CA LEU A 52 14.08 -15.31 11.44
C LEU A 52 12.65 -15.85 11.46
N VAL A 53 11.86 -15.40 12.44
CA VAL A 53 10.41 -15.58 12.51
C VAL A 53 9.77 -14.35 11.85
N GLY A 54 9.37 -14.51 10.59
CA GLY A 54 8.95 -13.41 9.70
C GLY A 54 9.28 -13.69 8.23
N SER A 55 9.30 -12.65 7.39
CA SER A 55 9.58 -12.72 5.96
C SER A 55 10.90 -12.02 5.59
N GLY A 56 11.20 -11.89 4.28
CA GLY A 56 12.34 -11.12 3.80
C GLY A 56 12.36 -9.65 4.25
N ASP A 57 11.19 -9.05 4.51
CA ASP A 57 11.09 -7.70 5.06
C ASP A 57 11.73 -7.62 6.46
N GLY A 58 11.60 -8.68 7.26
CA GLY A 58 12.18 -8.77 8.60
C GLY A 58 13.72 -8.76 8.60
N ILE A 59 14.37 -9.10 7.48
CA ILE A 59 15.82 -8.93 7.33
C ILE A 59 16.18 -7.45 7.30
N ILE A 60 15.38 -6.62 6.64
CA ILE A 60 15.60 -5.17 6.56
C ILE A 60 15.40 -4.56 7.94
N ASP A 61 14.34 -4.94 8.64
CA ASP A 61 14.04 -4.43 9.98
C ASP A 61 15.12 -4.83 11.00
N ALA A 62 15.57 -6.09 10.96
CA ALA A 62 16.64 -6.59 11.82
C ALA A 62 18.01 -5.94 11.51
N ALA A 63 18.34 -5.73 10.23
CA ALA A 63 19.56 -5.01 9.85
C ALA A 63 19.51 -3.54 10.27
N ALA A 64 18.36 -2.88 10.12
CA ALA A 64 18.15 -1.50 10.56
C ALA A 64 18.18 -1.37 12.10
N ALA A 65 17.95 -2.46 12.84
CA ALA A 65 18.13 -2.57 14.29
C ALA A 65 19.57 -2.97 14.69
N GLY A 66 20.48 -3.15 13.74
CA GLY A 66 21.86 -3.54 13.99
C GLY A 66 22.05 -5.00 14.42
N LEU A 67 21.05 -5.85 14.22
CA LEU A 67 21.09 -7.27 14.58
C LEU A 67 21.73 -8.14 13.49
N LEU A 68 21.88 -7.60 12.27
CA LEU A 68 22.42 -8.29 11.10
C LEU A 68 23.43 -7.39 10.39
N ASP A 69 24.53 -7.98 9.93
CA ASP A 69 25.55 -7.30 9.09
C ASP A 69 25.65 -7.86 7.67
N GLY A 70 24.90 -8.93 7.37
CA GLY A 70 24.80 -9.56 6.06
C GLY A 70 25.76 -10.75 5.86
N THR A 71 26.63 -11.03 6.82
CA THR A 71 27.53 -12.19 6.79
C THR A 71 26.83 -13.48 7.22
N GLU A 72 25.65 -13.39 7.82
CA GLU A 72 24.91 -14.50 8.39
C GLU A 72 24.17 -15.33 7.32
N ALA A 73 24.00 -16.62 7.63
CA ALA A 73 23.02 -17.50 7.00
C ALA A 73 21.68 -17.32 7.71
N ILE A 74 20.71 -16.68 7.05
CA ILE A 74 19.42 -16.34 7.66
C ILE A 74 18.38 -17.36 7.17
N LEU A 75 17.97 -18.26 8.06
CA LEU A 75 16.95 -19.27 7.80
C LEU A 75 15.58 -18.77 8.28
N TYR A 76 14.53 -19.11 7.56
CA TYR A 76 13.17 -18.73 7.93
C TYR A 76 12.50 -19.81 8.77
N ALA A 77 11.94 -19.42 9.91
CA ALA A 77 11.27 -20.33 10.82
C ALA A 77 10.12 -21.12 10.13
N ALA A 78 9.38 -20.46 9.23
CA ALA A 78 8.29 -21.03 8.45
C ALA A 78 8.72 -22.17 7.49
N ASP A 79 9.97 -22.13 7.01
CA ASP A 79 10.53 -23.20 6.15
C ASP A 79 11.20 -24.32 6.97
N LEU A 80 11.27 -24.18 8.30
CA LEU A 80 11.86 -25.22 9.15
C LEU A 80 10.81 -26.32 9.41
N PRO A 81 11.10 -27.60 9.08
CA PRO A 81 10.22 -28.71 9.39
C PRO A 81 9.99 -28.82 10.91
N ALA A 82 8.71 -28.92 11.31
CA ALA A 82 8.26 -29.00 12.70
C ALA A 82 8.88 -30.14 13.55
N ALA A 83 9.50 -31.16 12.93
CA ALA A 83 10.47 -32.06 13.54
C ALA A 83 11.12 -32.97 12.46
N GLY A 84 12.46 -33.03 12.41
CA GLY A 84 13.17 -34.27 12.06
C GLY A 84 14.06 -34.33 10.81
N GLY A 85 14.10 -33.31 9.95
CA GLY A 85 14.94 -33.34 8.73
C GLY A 85 16.13 -32.37 8.76
N THR A 86 15.86 -31.09 9.00
CA THR A 86 16.88 -30.02 9.09
C THR A 86 17.31 -29.72 10.52
N ALA A 87 16.65 -30.28 11.55
CA ALA A 87 17.02 -30.08 12.95
C ALA A 87 18.46 -30.55 13.27
N GLU A 88 18.98 -31.58 12.57
CA GLU A 88 20.40 -31.96 12.64
C GLU A 88 21.33 -31.01 11.86
N ALA A 89 20.82 -30.32 10.83
CA ALA A 89 21.59 -29.40 9.97
C ALA A 89 21.63 -27.95 10.50
N LEU A 90 20.68 -27.57 11.37
CA LEU A 90 20.58 -26.25 11.98
C LEU A 90 21.64 -26.01 13.06
N GLY A 91 22.05 -27.06 13.79
CA GLY A 91 22.76 -26.87 15.06
C GLY A 91 21.97 -25.98 16.02
N THR A 92 22.64 -25.44 17.04
CA THR A 92 22.08 -24.35 17.86
C THR A 92 22.23 -23.04 17.07
N PRO A 93 21.13 -22.34 16.72
CA PRO A 93 21.23 -21.08 16.00
C PRO A 93 21.97 -20.04 16.85
N SER A 94 22.66 -19.13 16.19
CA SER A 94 23.45 -18.07 16.81
C SER A 94 22.57 -16.94 17.37
N LEU A 95 21.37 -16.77 16.81
CA LEU A 95 20.35 -15.80 17.23
C LEU A 95 19.01 -16.21 16.62
N VAL A 96 17.92 -16.02 17.36
CA VAL A 96 16.55 -16.05 16.83
C VAL A 96 15.99 -14.63 16.86
N ILE A 97 15.39 -14.19 15.75
CA ILE A 97 14.80 -12.85 15.63
C ILE A 97 13.31 -13.01 15.30
N LEU A 98 12.43 -12.47 16.14
CA LEU A 98 11.00 -12.35 15.89
C LEU A 98 10.69 -10.99 15.30
N THR A 99 9.90 -10.94 14.24
CA THR A 99 9.49 -9.71 13.58
C THR A 99 7.99 -9.73 13.29
N ASP A 100 7.36 -8.56 13.22
CA ASP A 100 5.96 -8.41 12.80
C ASP A 100 5.79 -8.32 11.27
N THR A 101 6.69 -9.01 10.57
CA THR A 101 6.66 -9.19 9.11
C THR A 101 5.99 -10.51 8.74
N ASN A 102 5.97 -10.87 7.46
CA ASN A 102 5.10 -11.94 6.93
C ASN A 102 3.61 -11.73 7.26
N ARG A 103 3.15 -10.48 7.21
CA ARG A 103 1.75 -10.14 7.45
C ARG A 103 0.83 -10.85 6.45
N ASP A 104 -0.25 -11.43 6.95
CA ASP A 104 -1.36 -11.83 6.10
C ASP A 104 -2.05 -10.56 5.60
N ARG A 105 -1.89 -10.24 4.32
CA ARG A 105 -2.43 -9.03 3.73
C ARG A 105 -2.55 -9.14 2.22
N ALA A 106 -3.56 -8.46 1.71
CA ALA A 106 -3.77 -8.23 0.29
C ALA A 106 -2.57 -7.57 -0.40
N HIS A 107 -2.34 -7.95 -1.66
CA HIS A 107 -1.47 -7.21 -2.57
C HIS A 107 -2.16 -6.96 -3.92
N HIS A 108 -2.15 -5.71 -4.38
CA HIS A 108 -2.69 -5.30 -5.68
C HIS A 108 -1.64 -5.43 -6.79
N TRP A 109 -1.83 -6.35 -7.72
CA TRP A 109 -0.85 -6.65 -8.78
C TRP A 109 -1.01 -5.82 -10.07
N ARG A 110 -1.81 -4.74 -10.02
CA ARG A 110 -2.16 -3.89 -11.18
C ARG A 110 -1.50 -2.51 -11.17
N SER A 111 -0.89 -2.09 -10.07
CA SER A 111 -0.21 -0.79 -9.92
C SER A 111 1.18 -0.97 -9.29
N SER A 112 1.93 0.12 -9.18
CA SER A 112 3.28 0.16 -8.58
C SER A 112 3.36 0.95 -7.28
N GLN A 113 2.24 1.52 -6.82
CA GLN A 113 2.13 2.34 -5.61
C GLN A 113 0.84 1.96 -4.88
N ASP A 114 0.84 2.09 -3.55
CA ASP A 114 -0.29 1.75 -2.68
C ASP A 114 -0.85 0.35 -2.95
N VAL A 115 0.05 -0.61 -3.04
CA VAL A 115 -0.27 -1.99 -3.43
C VAL A 115 -0.50 -2.92 -2.26
N THR A 116 -0.30 -2.48 -1.01
CA THR A 116 -0.33 -3.34 0.17
C THR A 116 -1.52 -3.00 1.05
N GLY A 117 -2.35 -4.00 1.34
CA GLY A 117 -3.54 -3.87 2.20
C GLY A 117 -3.24 -3.92 3.69
N TYR A 118 -4.30 -3.90 4.50
CA TYR A 118 -4.20 -4.02 5.96
C TYR A 118 -3.85 -5.45 6.39
N THR A 119 -3.42 -5.61 7.64
CA THR A 119 -3.13 -6.95 8.22
C THR A 119 -4.44 -7.65 8.56
N GLU A 120 -4.67 -8.81 7.96
CA GLU A 120 -5.92 -9.56 8.07
C GLU A 120 -5.91 -10.53 9.26
N THR A 121 -7.08 -11.09 9.55
CA THR A 121 -7.32 -12.02 10.66
C THR A 121 -6.70 -13.40 10.50
N GLY A 122 -6.07 -13.68 9.35
CA GLY A 122 -5.51 -14.97 9.01
C GLY A 122 -6.51 -15.92 8.37
N GLY A 123 -5.99 -16.97 7.75
CA GLY A 123 -6.79 -18.06 7.19
C GLY A 123 -6.78 -18.09 5.66
N PRO A 124 -7.57 -18.99 5.04
CA PRO A 124 -7.54 -19.18 3.60
C PRO A 124 -8.37 -18.15 2.82
N ASP A 125 -9.26 -17.42 3.48
CA ASP A 125 -10.24 -16.52 2.86
C ASP A 125 -9.90 -15.05 3.17
N PRO A 126 -9.99 -14.13 2.20
CA PRO A 126 -9.83 -12.69 2.42
C PRO A 126 -10.80 -12.12 3.46
N ASP A 127 -10.40 -11.04 4.13
CA ASP A 127 -11.29 -10.31 5.04
C ASP A 127 -12.23 -9.32 4.36
N ALA A 128 -11.86 -8.83 3.18
CA ALA A 128 -12.76 -8.07 2.32
C ALA A 128 -13.94 -8.93 1.87
N LEU A 129 -15.16 -8.42 2.04
CA LEU A 129 -16.41 -9.14 1.69
C LEU A 129 -16.65 -9.20 0.18
N ALA A 130 -16.06 -8.29 -0.60
CA ALA A 130 -16.13 -8.30 -2.05
C ALA A 130 -14.81 -8.81 -2.64
N VAL A 131 -14.92 -9.59 -3.70
CA VAL A 131 -13.76 -10.10 -4.44
C VAL A 131 -13.22 -8.99 -5.36
N ASP A 132 -11.93 -8.69 -5.26
CA ASP A 132 -11.17 -7.90 -6.22
C ASP A 132 -10.21 -8.83 -7.00
N GLU A 133 -10.32 -8.89 -8.33
CA GLU A 133 -9.47 -9.76 -9.15
C GLU A 133 -7.99 -9.33 -9.12
N GLY A 134 -7.70 -8.05 -8.80
CA GLY A 134 -6.36 -7.52 -8.62
C GLY A 134 -5.72 -7.85 -7.27
N ASP A 135 -6.51 -8.31 -6.31
CA ASP A 135 -6.10 -8.65 -4.95
C ASP A 135 -5.64 -10.12 -4.86
N GLN A 136 -4.37 -10.36 -4.49
CA GLN A 136 -3.86 -11.69 -4.20
C GLN A 136 -2.88 -11.70 -3.02
N ARG A 137 -2.96 -12.75 -2.19
CA ARG A 137 -1.93 -13.11 -1.21
C ARG A 137 -1.05 -14.22 -1.80
N LEU A 138 0.15 -13.89 -2.24
CA LEU A 138 1.09 -14.93 -2.70
C LEU A 138 1.79 -15.52 -1.48
N PRO A 139 1.71 -16.85 -1.24
CA PRO A 139 2.43 -17.49 -0.16
C PRO A 139 3.94 -17.23 -0.29
N VAL A 140 4.56 -16.70 0.77
CA VAL A 140 6.02 -16.50 0.83
C VAL A 140 6.75 -17.83 1.06
N PHE A 141 6.11 -18.71 1.83
CA PHE A 141 6.63 -20.02 2.23
C PHE A 141 5.66 -21.11 1.83
N GLY A 142 6.20 -22.19 1.24
CA GLY A 142 5.41 -23.31 0.74
C GLY A 142 4.43 -22.94 -0.40
N PRO A 143 3.64 -23.92 -0.87
CA PRO A 143 2.66 -23.72 -1.93
C PRO A 143 1.33 -23.12 -1.44
N VAL A 144 1.09 -23.11 -0.12
CA VAL A 144 -0.12 -22.61 0.53
C VAL A 144 0.31 -21.92 1.81
N ALA A 145 -0.27 -20.76 2.11
CA ALA A 145 0.02 -20.02 3.33
C ALA A 145 -0.44 -20.79 4.58
N ASP A 146 0.38 -20.79 5.63
CA ASP A 146 0.03 -21.26 6.96
C ASP A 146 -0.16 -20.04 7.87
N PRO A 147 -1.37 -19.81 8.43
CA PRO A 147 -1.61 -18.69 9.35
C PRO A 147 -0.70 -18.70 10.59
N ALA A 148 -0.20 -19.87 11.01
CA ALA A 148 0.72 -19.96 12.15
C ALA A 148 2.10 -19.31 11.88
N ASP A 149 2.47 -19.21 10.60
CA ASP A 149 3.71 -18.59 10.14
C ASP A 149 3.53 -17.10 9.77
N GLN A 150 2.29 -16.59 9.77
CA GLN A 150 1.96 -15.22 9.38
C GLN A 150 1.73 -14.30 10.58
N THR A 151 2.04 -13.02 10.38
CA THR A 151 1.56 -11.96 11.27
C THR A 151 0.11 -11.66 10.95
N THR A 152 -0.79 -11.71 11.93
CA THR A 152 -2.25 -11.52 11.75
C THR A 152 -2.76 -10.42 12.66
N ALA A 153 -3.98 -9.92 12.45
CA ALA A 153 -4.60 -8.91 13.30
C ALA A 153 -5.93 -9.40 13.86
N HIS A 154 -6.29 -8.95 15.06
CA HIS A 154 -7.60 -9.20 15.63
C HIS A 154 -8.04 -8.02 16.50
N LEU A 155 -9.33 -7.89 16.74
CA LEU A 155 -9.85 -6.89 17.67
C LEU A 155 -9.93 -7.47 19.08
N ASP A 156 -9.55 -6.66 20.07
CA ASP A 156 -9.71 -7.02 21.48
C ASP A 156 -11.18 -7.36 21.79
N GLY A 157 -11.39 -8.36 22.65
CA GLY A 157 -12.72 -8.88 22.96
C GLY A 157 -13.34 -9.78 21.88
N GLY A 158 -12.63 -10.05 20.78
CA GLY A 158 -13.04 -11.02 19.75
C GLY A 158 -14.15 -10.52 18.82
N LEU A 159 -14.37 -9.21 18.75
CA LEU A 159 -15.27 -8.61 17.76
C LEU A 159 -14.70 -8.86 16.36
N VAL A 160 -15.57 -9.13 15.38
CA VAL A 160 -15.17 -9.25 13.97
C VAL A 160 -15.90 -8.17 13.20
N VAL A 161 -15.13 -7.34 12.49
CA VAL A 161 -15.64 -6.29 11.63
C VAL A 161 -15.06 -6.48 10.25
N ARG A 162 -15.92 -6.57 9.23
CA ARG A 162 -15.53 -6.77 7.82
C ARG A 162 -16.31 -5.84 6.93
N ALA A 163 -15.72 -5.39 5.82
CA ALA A 163 -16.39 -4.52 4.86
C ALA A 163 -16.22 -5.02 3.42
N SER A 164 -17.10 -4.56 2.53
CA SER A 164 -16.98 -4.83 1.09
C SER A 164 -15.72 -4.23 0.46
N GLY A 165 -15.19 -3.16 1.03
CA GLY A 165 -13.97 -2.50 0.58
C GLY A 165 -13.58 -1.37 1.56
N TYR A 166 -12.50 -0.67 1.22
CA TYR A 166 -11.99 0.45 2.00
C TYR A 166 -11.17 1.39 1.12
N GLY A 167 -11.02 2.64 1.54
CA GLY A 167 -10.25 3.68 0.86
C GLY A 167 -10.68 3.91 -0.60
N GLU A 168 -9.70 3.80 -1.50
CA GLU A 168 -9.84 4.03 -2.93
C GLU A 168 -9.92 2.71 -3.71
N PRO A 169 -10.81 2.57 -4.72
CA PRO A 169 -10.96 1.31 -5.46
C PRO A 169 -9.72 0.81 -6.22
N PHE A 170 -8.67 1.62 -6.40
CA PHE A 170 -7.46 1.28 -7.18
C PHE A 170 -6.18 1.23 -6.35
N ALA A 171 -6.25 1.62 -5.09
CA ALA A 171 -5.09 1.79 -4.22
C ALA A 171 -5.46 1.37 -2.81
N TYR A 172 -4.63 0.55 -2.19
CA TYR A 172 -4.85 0.17 -0.81
C TYR A 172 -4.40 1.29 0.14
N ARG A 173 -5.38 1.69 0.96
CA ARG A 173 -5.23 2.62 2.09
C ARG A 173 -5.58 1.87 3.38
N PRO A 174 -4.71 1.01 3.90
CA PRO A 174 -4.96 0.27 5.14
C PRO A 174 -5.36 1.15 6.33
N GLU A 175 -5.02 2.44 6.34
CA GLU A 175 -5.52 3.43 7.29
C GLU A 175 -7.05 3.63 7.28
N ASP A 176 -7.76 3.21 6.22
CA ASP A 176 -9.21 3.36 6.07
C ASP A 176 -9.99 2.06 6.38
N ARG A 177 -9.32 1.06 6.97
CA ARG A 177 -9.85 -0.31 7.16
C ARG A 177 -11.03 -0.40 8.15
N PRO A 178 -11.82 -1.48 8.14
CA PRO A 178 -13.01 -1.63 8.98
C PRO A 178 -12.79 -1.51 10.49
N ALA A 179 -11.60 -1.89 10.98
CA ALA A 179 -11.24 -1.77 12.40
C ALA A 179 -11.33 -0.33 12.93
N MET A 180 -11.10 0.67 12.08
CA MET A 180 -11.16 2.09 12.42
C MET A 180 -12.59 2.60 12.68
N ALA A 181 -13.62 1.75 12.55
CA ALA A 181 -15.01 2.12 12.88
C ALA A 181 -15.40 1.74 14.32
N VAL A 182 -14.48 1.11 15.06
CA VAL A 182 -14.71 0.54 16.40
C VAL A 182 -13.51 0.68 17.31
N ASP A 183 -12.47 1.44 16.95
CA ASP A 183 -11.25 1.59 17.77
C ASP A 183 -11.44 2.59 18.93
N GLY A 184 -12.51 3.38 18.92
CA GLY A 184 -12.85 4.37 19.94
C GLY A 184 -12.22 5.74 19.68
N ASP A 185 -11.61 5.96 18.52
CA ASP A 185 -11.01 7.22 18.10
C ASP A 185 -11.84 7.88 16.98
N PRO A 186 -12.56 8.98 17.25
CA PRO A 186 -13.36 9.66 16.22
C PRO A 186 -12.52 10.34 15.12
N THR A 187 -11.19 10.34 15.23
CA THR A 187 -10.28 10.88 14.21
C THR A 187 -9.87 9.85 13.15
N THR A 188 -10.02 8.55 13.43
CA THR A 188 -9.90 7.48 12.45
C THR A 188 -11.28 7.12 11.92
N ALA A 189 -11.35 6.43 10.78
CA ALA A 189 -12.61 5.94 10.25
C ALA A 189 -12.41 4.80 9.25
N TRP A 190 -13.39 3.89 9.21
CA TRP A 190 -13.61 3.14 7.98
C TRP A 190 -14.21 4.08 6.94
N VAL A 191 -13.56 4.22 5.79
CA VAL A 191 -14.11 4.93 4.63
C VAL A 191 -13.94 4.12 3.36
N VAL A 192 -14.80 4.36 2.38
CA VAL A 192 -14.81 3.62 1.12
C VAL A 192 -15.21 4.50 -0.06
N ALA A 193 -14.82 4.04 -1.25
CA ALA A 193 -15.18 4.60 -2.55
C ALA A 193 -14.74 6.06 -2.74
N ASP A 194 -13.52 6.38 -2.33
CA ASP A 194 -12.89 7.66 -2.71
C ASP A 194 -12.96 7.83 -4.24
N ARG A 195 -13.56 8.94 -4.71
CA ARG A 195 -13.83 9.22 -6.13
C ARG A 195 -14.64 8.17 -6.91
N ALA A 196 -15.32 7.26 -6.22
CA ALA A 196 -16.21 6.26 -6.80
C ALA A 196 -17.62 6.30 -6.18
N ASP A 197 -18.56 5.50 -6.70
CA ASP A 197 -19.91 5.40 -6.13
C ASP A 197 -19.92 4.50 -4.88
N PRO A 198 -20.27 5.03 -3.68
CA PRO A 198 -20.30 4.24 -2.45
C PRO A 198 -21.61 3.46 -2.26
N VAL A 199 -22.65 3.69 -3.08
CA VAL A 199 -23.95 3.03 -2.88
C VAL A 199 -23.80 1.51 -3.03
N GLY A 200 -24.33 0.77 -2.05
CA GLY A 200 -24.21 -0.69 -1.96
C GLY A 200 -22.95 -1.19 -1.27
N GLN A 201 -22.01 -0.32 -0.89
CA GLN A 201 -20.89 -0.71 -0.01
C GLN A 201 -21.42 -1.06 1.38
N THR A 202 -20.81 -2.05 2.02
CA THR A 202 -21.26 -2.60 3.29
C THR A 202 -20.15 -2.68 4.32
N ILE A 203 -20.52 -2.55 5.59
CA ILE A 203 -19.73 -2.90 6.76
C ILE A 203 -20.55 -3.82 7.65
N SER A 204 -19.95 -4.90 8.15
CA SER A 204 -20.56 -5.91 9.00
C SER A 204 -19.84 -5.96 10.34
N VAL A 205 -20.60 -6.13 11.42
CA VAL A 205 -20.10 -6.29 12.78
C VAL A 205 -20.74 -7.53 13.40
N SER A 206 -19.92 -8.43 13.96
CA SER A 206 -20.37 -9.75 14.40
C SER A 206 -21.29 -9.73 15.63
N ALA A 207 -21.24 -8.67 16.44
CA ALA A 207 -22.08 -8.53 17.62
C ALA A 207 -22.40 -7.07 17.94
N THR A 208 -23.63 -6.82 18.38
CA THR A 208 -24.10 -5.50 18.85
C THR A 208 -24.90 -5.64 20.15
N GLY A 209 -24.91 -4.59 20.97
CA GLY A 209 -25.69 -4.52 22.21
C GLY A 209 -27.19 -4.31 22.03
N GLY A 210 -27.70 -4.30 20.79
CA GLY A 210 -29.08 -3.92 20.45
C GLY A 210 -29.23 -2.44 20.05
N THR A 211 -28.14 -1.71 19.96
CA THR A 211 -28.07 -0.32 19.49
C THR A 211 -26.84 -0.09 18.65
N LEU A 212 -26.91 0.87 17.73
CA LEU A 212 -25.76 1.46 17.03
C LEU A 212 -25.72 2.95 17.32
N THR A 213 -24.53 3.55 17.29
CA THR A 213 -24.37 5.01 17.23
C THR A 213 -23.47 5.31 16.05
N LEU A 214 -24.07 5.78 14.95
CA LEU A 214 -23.35 5.99 13.70
C LEU A 214 -22.75 7.40 13.66
N LEU A 215 -21.43 7.46 13.74
CA LEU A 215 -20.64 8.68 13.53
C LEU A 215 -19.92 8.58 12.19
N GLN A 216 -20.15 9.53 11.29
CA GLN A 216 -19.44 9.66 10.03
C GLN A 216 -18.05 10.31 10.26
N PRO A 217 -17.10 10.19 9.30
CA PRO A 217 -15.76 10.77 9.42
C PRO A 217 -15.77 12.26 9.80
N GLN A 218 -14.89 12.64 10.73
CA GLN A 218 -14.82 14.01 11.26
C GLN A 218 -14.01 14.98 10.38
N ASP A 219 -13.52 14.50 9.24
CA ASP A 219 -12.87 15.34 8.24
C ASP A 219 -13.81 16.44 7.73
N ARG A 220 -13.33 17.69 7.83
CA ARG A 220 -14.07 18.89 7.43
C ARG A 220 -13.88 19.25 5.95
N VAL A 221 -12.86 18.71 5.27
CA VAL A 221 -12.67 18.96 3.84
C VAL A 221 -13.57 18.07 2.98
N ALA A 222 -14.11 16.98 3.55
CA ALA A 222 -15.02 16.09 2.87
C ALA A 222 -16.25 16.80 2.31
N ASN A 223 -16.53 16.64 1.01
CA ASN A 223 -17.66 17.26 0.30
C ASN A 223 -18.86 16.30 0.11
N ARG A 224 -18.75 15.06 0.57
CA ARG A 224 -19.77 14.01 0.46
C ARG A 224 -20.08 13.42 1.84
N MET A 225 -21.33 13.06 2.07
CA MET A 225 -21.81 12.41 3.29
C MET A 225 -22.83 11.30 2.97
N ILE A 226 -22.98 10.35 3.89
CA ILE A 226 -24.07 9.37 3.87
C ILE A 226 -25.36 10.04 4.34
N THR A 227 -26.43 9.88 3.58
CA THR A 227 -27.77 10.42 3.88
C THR A 227 -28.79 9.34 4.21
N ALA A 228 -28.53 8.09 3.82
CA ALA A 228 -29.31 6.94 4.25
C ALA A 228 -28.48 5.66 4.23
N VAL A 229 -28.82 4.74 5.13
CA VAL A 229 -28.31 3.37 5.17
C VAL A 229 -29.46 2.38 5.23
N THR A 230 -29.24 1.17 4.75
CA THR A 230 -30.10 0.01 5.02
C THR A 230 -29.39 -0.88 6.03
N ILE A 231 -30.04 -1.14 7.17
CA ILE A 231 -29.52 -2.02 8.21
C ILE A 231 -30.11 -3.40 8.00
N HIS A 232 -29.25 -4.41 8.01
CA HIS A 232 -29.59 -5.83 7.88
C HIS A 232 -29.22 -6.58 9.18
N PRO A 233 -30.11 -6.62 10.19
CA PRO A 233 -29.85 -7.37 11.41
C PRO A 233 -30.04 -8.88 11.19
N SER A 234 -29.21 -9.69 11.85
CA SER A 234 -29.37 -11.13 11.82
C SER A 234 -30.72 -11.56 12.41
N GLY A 235 -31.50 -12.33 11.64
CA GLY A 235 -32.82 -12.84 12.07
C GLY A 235 -33.98 -11.84 12.02
N ALA A 236 -33.78 -10.63 11.50
CA ALA A 236 -34.84 -9.64 11.29
C ALA A 236 -34.90 -9.16 9.83
N ALA A 237 -35.98 -8.48 9.46
CA ALA A 237 -36.09 -7.87 8.13
C ALA A 237 -35.21 -6.60 8.06
N PRO A 238 -34.54 -6.35 6.91
CA PRO A 238 -33.80 -5.11 6.72
C PRO A 238 -34.70 -3.88 6.79
N PHE A 239 -34.15 -2.76 7.23
CA PHE A 239 -34.88 -1.48 7.31
C PHE A 239 -33.98 -0.29 7.00
N ASP A 240 -34.55 0.74 6.38
CA ASP A 240 -33.84 1.96 6.01
C ASP A 240 -33.80 2.95 7.16
N VAL A 241 -32.64 3.60 7.32
CA VAL A 241 -32.42 4.66 8.29
C VAL A 241 -31.90 5.91 7.59
N PRO A 242 -32.65 7.04 7.63
CA PRO A 242 -32.11 8.31 7.19
C PRO A 242 -31.08 8.84 8.19
N LEU A 243 -29.96 9.34 7.69
CA LEU A 243 -28.91 9.96 8.50
C LEU A 243 -29.00 11.49 8.41
N GLY A 244 -29.10 12.14 9.57
CA GLY A 244 -29.18 13.59 9.70
C GLY A 244 -27.90 14.21 10.28
N PRO A 245 -27.93 15.52 10.61
CA PRO A 245 -26.77 16.24 11.15
C PRO A 245 -26.17 15.61 12.43
N ALA A 246 -26.97 14.90 13.23
CA ALA A 246 -26.48 14.19 14.41
C ALA A 246 -25.44 13.09 14.08
N SER A 247 -25.46 12.54 12.85
CA SER A 247 -24.46 11.56 12.41
C SER A 247 -23.12 12.17 12.02
N LEU A 248 -23.03 13.51 11.88
CA LEU A 248 -21.81 14.21 11.48
C LEU A 248 -20.99 14.73 12.66
N VAL A 249 -21.52 14.64 13.88
CA VAL A 249 -20.89 15.18 15.10
C VAL A 249 -20.93 14.13 16.21
N ALA A 250 -19.84 14.03 16.98
CA ALA A 250 -19.79 13.11 18.12
C ALA A 250 -20.91 13.42 19.14
N PRO A 251 -21.56 12.40 19.73
CA PRO A 251 -21.23 10.97 19.64
C PRO A 251 -21.77 10.24 18.40
N GLY A 252 -22.55 10.88 17.53
CA GLY A 252 -23.19 10.26 16.36
C GLY A 252 -24.71 10.07 16.50
N GLN A 253 -25.34 9.50 15.48
CA GLN A 253 -26.78 9.24 15.45
C GLN A 253 -27.10 7.86 16.03
N GLN A 254 -27.83 7.82 17.14
CA GLN A 254 -28.25 6.58 17.78
C GLN A 254 -29.40 5.89 17.03
N ILE A 255 -29.33 4.56 16.91
CA ILE A 255 -30.31 3.70 16.23
C ILE A 255 -30.60 2.49 17.11
N GLU A 256 -31.88 2.21 17.36
CA GLU A 256 -32.32 1.00 18.05
C GLU A 256 -32.43 -0.17 17.07
N LEU A 257 -31.91 -1.32 17.46
CA LEU A 257 -31.99 -2.55 16.68
C LEU A 257 -33.10 -3.47 17.22
N PRO A 258 -33.74 -4.28 16.36
CA PRO A 258 -34.78 -5.22 16.77
C PRO A 258 -34.28 -6.37 17.66
N GLY A 259 -32.96 -6.52 17.83
CA GLY A 259 -32.33 -7.55 18.64
C GLY A 259 -30.81 -7.33 18.76
N GLN A 260 -30.15 -8.23 19.47
CA GLN A 260 -28.69 -8.29 19.58
C GLN A 260 -28.12 -9.28 18.56
N GLY A 261 -26.85 -9.11 18.21
CA GLY A 261 -26.12 -10.01 17.31
C GLY A 261 -25.50 -9.30 16.12
N GLU A 262 -25.19 -10.07 15.08
CA GLU A 262 -24.55 -9.61 13.86
C GLU A 262 -25.44 -8.63 13.08
N VAL A 263 -24.83 -7.58 12.56
CA VAL A 263 -25.50 -6.56 11.74
C VAL A 263 -24.61 -6.19 10.57
N THR A 264 -25.23 -6.08 9.38
CA THR A 264 -24.60 -5.45 8.20
C THR A 264 -25.28 -4.12 7.92
N ILE A 265 -24.48 -3.08 7.69
CA ILE A 265 -24.91 -1.73 7.33
C ILE A 265 -24.53 -1.52 5.87
N GLU A 266 -25.52 -1.22 5.02
CA GLU A 266 -25.35 -0.94 3.60
C GLU A 266 -25.57 0.56 3.34
N ILE A 267 -24.66 1.19 2.59
CA ILE A 267 -24.82 2.58 2.18
C ILE A 267 -25.92 2.66 1.11
N ALA A 268 -27.07 3.26 1.46
CA ALA A 268 -28.23 3.33 0.58
C ALA A 268 -28.27 4.63 -0.23
N ALA A 269 -27.80 5.74 0.35
CA ALA A 269 -27.75 7.03 -0.32
C ALA A 269 -26.65 7.95 0.24
N VAL A 270 -26.14 8.81 -0.63
CA VAL A 270 -25.18 9.88 -0.31
C VAL A 270 -25.67 11.23 -0.79
N GLY A 271 -25.10 12.30 -0.23
CA GLY A 271 -25.39 13.68 -0.60
C GLY A 271 -24.19 14.60 -0.39
N THR A 272 -24.35 15.86 -0.76
CA THR A 272 -23.32 16.89 -0.53
C THR A 272 -23.21 17.19 0.97
N ARG A 273 -21.97 17.29 1.47
CA ARG A 273 -21.68 17.78 2.81
C ARG A 273 -21.47 19.29 2.78
N GLU A 274 -22.19 20.02 3.64
CA GLU A 274 -22.06 21.47 3.74
C GLU A 274 -20.66 21.86 4.21
N GLY A 275 -20.06 22.86 3.55
CA GLY A 275 -18.72 23.37 3.87
C GLY A 275 -17.55 22.52 3.37
N GLY A 276 -17.82 21.36 2.74
CA GLY A 276 -16.76 20.53 2.17
C GLY A 276 -16.05 21.17 0.98
N THR A 277 -14.75 20.91 0.88
CA THR A 277 -13.82 21.62 -0.02
C THR A 277 -13.02 20.72 -0.94
N ASP A 278 -13.12 19.39 -0.79
CA ASP A 278 -12.44 18.45 -1.67
C ASP A 278 -12.75 18.71 -3.15
N SER A 279 -11.75 18.53 -4.00
CA SER A 279 -11.81 18.73 -5.45
C SER A 279 -12.63 17.65 -6.18
N GLY A 280 -12.76 16.47 -5.59
CA GLY A 280 -13.51 15.32 -6.10
C GLY A 280 -14.42 14.71 -5.02
N PRO A 281 -15.31 13.75 -5.36
CA PRO A 281 -16.21 13.14 -4.40
C PRO A 281 -15.46 12.41 -3.28
N SER A 282 -15.55 12.90 -2.04
CA SER A 282 -14.83 12.33 -0.89
C SER A 282 -15.31 10.93 -0.53
N ALA A 283 -14.41 10.08 -0.02
CA ALA A 283 -14.80 8.80 0.58
C ALA A 283 -15.85 9.00 1.70
N VAL A 284 -16.67 7.97 1.94
CA VAL A 284 -17.69 7.98 3.00
C VAL A 284 -17.61 6.71 3.82
N GLY A 285 -18.10 6.74 5.06
CA GLY A 285 -18.14 5.58 5.94
C GLY A 285 -18.46 5.98 7.37
N PHE A 286 -17.82 5.34 8.34
CA PHE A 286 -18.06 5.55 9.78
C PHE A 286 -16.76 5.64 10.56
N ALA A 287 -16.63 6.71 11.34
CA ALA A 287 -15.62 6.84 12.39
C ALA A 287 -15.96 5.94 13.57
N GLU A 288 -17.23 5.89 13.97
CA GLU A 288 -17.67 5.05 15.08
C GLU A 288 -19.02 4.40 14.79
N LEU A 289 -19.15 3.12 15.19
CA LEU A 289 -20.41 2.37 15.17
C LEU A 289 -21.10 2.31 16.54
N GLY A 290 -20.41 2.75 17.61
CA GLY A 290 -20.97 2.82 18.96
C GLY A 290 -21.25 1.44 19.59
N VAL A 291 -20.44 0.43 19.25
CA VAL A 291 -20.54 -0.95 19.79
C VAL A 291 -19.57 -1.21 20.96
N GLY A 292 -18.79 -0.20 21.35
CA GLY A 292 -17.66 -0.30 22.27
C GLY A 292 -16.34 0.00 21.55
N ALA A 293 -15.29 0.31 22.32
CA ALA A 293 -13.95 0.46 21.79
C ALA A 293 -13.24 -0.90 21.79
N HIS A 294 -12.76 -1.29 20.62
CA HIS A 294 -12.13 -2.56 20.30
C HIS A 294 -10.83 -2.25 19.56
N GLN A 295 -9.73 -2.18 20.31
CA GLN A 295 -8.42 -1.91 19.73
C GLN A 295 -7.98 -3.08 18.84
N GLU A 296 -7.43 -2.77 17.68
CA GLU A 296 -6.78 -3.77 16.83
C GLU A 296 -5.41 -4.14 17.39
N VAL A 297 -5.13 -5.43 17.40
CA VAL A 297 -3.91 -6.04 17.95
C VAL A 297 -3.31 -6.92 16.88
N VAL A 298 -2.06 -6.65 16.54
CA VAL A 298 -1.30 -7.45 15.57
C VAL A 298 -0.51 -8.52 16.31
N THR A 299 -0.73 -9.78 15.96
CA THR A 299 -0.10 -10.96 16.56
C THR A 299 1.01 -11.47 15.65
N LEU A 300 2.21 -11.60 16.20
CA LEU A 300 3.37 -12.13 15.47
C LEU A 300 3.28 -13.66 15.31
N PRO A 301 3.93 -14.23 14.27
CA PRO A 301 4.16 -15.66 14.22
C PRO A 301 5.06 -16.11 15.37
N ALA A 302 4.87 -17.35 15.81
CA ALA A 302 5.62 -17.94 16.90
C ALA A 302 6.82 -18.75 16.39
N TYR A 303 7.84 -18.92 17.24
CA TYR A 303 8.93 -19.85 16.92
C TYR A 303 8.41 -21.31 16.90
N PRO A 304 8.73 -22.11 15.86
CA PRO A 304 8.23 -23.47 15.74
C PRO A 304 8.74 -24.36 16.88
N GLY A 305 7.84 -25.16 17.45
CA GLY A 305 8.16 -26.07 18.55
C GLY A 305 8.08 -25.46 19.96
N GLY A 306 7.86 -24.15 20.07
CA GLY A 306 7.53 -23.47 21.34
C GLY A 306 8.70 -23.17 22.27
N ASP A 307 9.74 -24.00 22.30
CA ASP A 307 10.93 -23.79 23.14
C ASP A 307 12.19 -23.56 22.29
N LEU A 308 13.03 -22.61 22.70
CA LEU A 308 14.36 -22.43 22.10
C LEU A 308 15.35 -23.47 22.62
N PRO A 309 16.35 -23.88 21.81
CA PRO A 309 17.51 -24.59 22.34
C PRO A 309 18.18 -23.77 23.46
N ALA A 310 18.59 -24.45 24.52
CA ALA A 310 19.14 -23.78 25.71
C ALA A 310 20.33 -22.86 25.37
N GLY A 311 20.27 -21.61 25.87
CA GLY A 311 21.32 -20.60 25.66
C GLY A 311 21.32 -19.94 24.28
N THR A 312 20.25 -20.13 23.48
CA THR A 312 20.07 -19.43 22.21
C THR A 312 19.63 -17.99 22.45
N PRO A 313 20.36 -16.99 21.93
CA PRO A 313 19.96 -15.60 22.03
C PRO A 313 18.67 -15.30 21.27
N LEU A 314 17.89 -14.33 21.76
CA LEU A 314 16.63 -13.89 21.19
C LEU A 314 16.58 -12.37 21.02
N ALA A 315 15.99 -11.93 19.91
CA ALA A 315 15.57 -10.56 19.68
C ALA A 315 14.14 -10.49 19.13
N VAL A 316 13.44 -9.40 19.43
CA VAL A 316 12.15 -9.02 18.87
C VAL A 316 12.31 -7.65 18.24
N VAL A 317 11.88 -7.49 16.99
CA VAL A 317 11.87 -6.22 16.26
C VAL A 317 10.46 -5.95 15.81
N LEU A 318 9.88 -4.86 16.30
CA LEU A 318 8.52 -4.43 15.97
C LEU A 318 8.61 -3.12 15.22
N THR A 319 7.98 -3.01 14.06
CA THR A 319 7.95 -1.78 13.26
C THR A 319 6.52 -1.26 13.08
N ARG A 320 6.37 0.06 13.10
CA ARG A 320 5.09 0.73 12.83
C ARG A 320 4.93 0.95 11.33
N ASP A 321 3.80 0.51 10.77
CA ASP A 321 3.45 0.80 9.38
C ASP A 321 3.02 2.27 9.24
N ARG A 322 3.64 2.97 8.29
CA ARG A 322 3.58 4.43 8.18
C ARG A 322 3.82 4.92 6.76
N VAL A 323 3.48 6.17 6.52
CA VAL A 323 3.69 6.86 5.24
C VAL A 323 4.59 8.08 5.41
N ASP A 324 4.97 8.71 4.30
CA ASP A 324 5.60 10.02 4.35
C ASP A 324 4.60 11.03 4.93
N PRO A 325 4.92 11.76 6.02
CA PRO A 325 4.00 12.73 6.59
C PRO A 325 3.60 13.83 5.60
N LEU A 326 4.40 14.12 4.57
CA LEU A 326 4.08 15.10 3.52
C LEU A 326 3.03 14.57 2.51
N ASP A 327 2.70 13.28 2.50
CA ASP A 327 1.67 12.74 1.60
C ASP A 327 0.26 13.07 2.10
N ARG A 328 -0.33 14.16 1.61
CA ARG A 328 -1.67 14.60 2.02
C ARG A 328 -2.82 13.64 1.70
N TRP A 329 -2.61 12.60 0.89
CA TRP A 329 -3.65 11.63 0.51
C TRP A 329 -3.65 10.37 1.39
N ARG A 330 -2.64 10.23 2.24
CA ARG A 330 -2.42 9.07 3.08
C ARG A 330 -2.36 9.48 4.54
N ASN A 331 -2.73 8.58 5.43
CA ASN A 331 -2.39 8.65 6.86
C ASN A 331 -1.56 7.43 7.23
N ASP A 332 -0.92 7.45 8.40
CA ASP A 332 -0.21 6.27 8.88
C ASP A 332 -1.20 5.10 9.06
N PRO A 333 -0.96 3.93 8.43
CA PRO A 333 -1.80 2.75 8.62
C PRO A 333 -1.90 2.32 10.08
N GLU A 334 -0.83 2.56 10.84
CA GLU A 334 -0.79 2.31 12.28
C GLU A 334 -0.54 3.62 13.05
N THR A 335 -1.53 4.04 13.83
CA THR A 335 -1.44 5.18 14.74
C THR A 335 -0.55 4.88 15.94
N ALA A 336 -0.39 3.61 16.31
CA ALA A 336 0.48 3.10 17.36
C ALA A 336 0.95 1.68 17.03
N ILE A 337 2.04 1.24 17.67
CA ILE A 337 2.41 -0.17 17.72
C ILE A 337 1.56 -0.83 18.81
N VAL A 338 0.74 -1.81 18.44
CA VAL A 338 -0.03 -2.67 19.35
C VAL A 338 0.20 -4.11 18.92
N ARG A 339 1.01 -4.84 19.68
CA ARG A 339 1.51 -6.16 19.30
C ARG A 339 1.34 -7.19 20.41
N ASP A 340 0.89 -8.39 20.05
CA ASP A 340 1.04 -9.58 20.87
C ASP A 340 2.24 -10.39 20.38
N VAL A 341 3.23 -10.55 21.28
CA VAL A 341 4.49 -11.25 21.02
C VAL A 341 4.56 -12.49 21.90
N SER A 342 4.72 -13.66 21.31
CA SER A 342 4.87 -14.92 22.07
C SER A 342 6.34 -15.29 22.19
N LEU A 343 6.89 -15.18 23.40
CA LEU A 343 8.26 -15.55 23.71
C LEU A 343 8.38 -17.06 23.97
N PRO A 344 9.35 -17.74 23.35
CA PRO A 344 9.55 -19.19 23.49
C PRO A 344 10.29 -19.59 24.79
N SER A 345 10.85 -18.64 25.52
CA SER A 345 11.54 -18.89 26.79
C SER A 345 11.56 -17.61 27.62
N ASP A 346 11.78 -17.75 28.93
CA ASP A 346 12.07 -16.60 29.79
C ASP A 346 13.30 -15.84 29.25
N ALA A 347 13.23 -14.50 29.26
CA ALA A 347 14.29 -13.64 28.74
C ALA A 347 14.41 -12.34 29.57
N ASP A 348 15.64 -11.94 29.85
CA ASP A 348 15.96 -10.61 30.34
C ASP A 348 16.37 -9.74 29.15
N VAL A 349 15.47 -8.87 28.68
CA VAL A 349 15.67 -8.10 27.44
C VAL A 349 16.05 -6.65 27.69
N ALA A 350 17.08 -6.17 27.00
CA ALA A 350 17.34 -4.75 26.82
C ALA A 350 16.34 -4.15 25.81
N VAL A 351 15.94 -2.90 26.04
CA VAL A 351 14.96 -2.18 25.23
C VAL A 351 15.66 -1.05 24.47
N THR A 352 15.45 -0.99 23.16
CA THR A 352 15.80 0.16 22.32
C THR A 352 14.58 0.60 21.52
N VAL A 353 14.32 1.90 21.48
CA VAL A 353 13.15 2.47 20.81
C VAL A 353 13.58 3.54 19.83
N THR A 354 13.10 3.47 18.59
CA THR A 354 13.32 4.54 17.61
C THR A 354 12.17 5.53 17.67
N LEU A 355 12.47 6.77 18.05
CA LEU A 355 11.52 7.88 18.12
C LEU A 355 11.65 8.81 16.91
N ARG A 356 10.54 9.40 16.52
CA ARG A 356 10.47 10.49 15.54
C ARG A 356 9.51 11.58 16.03
N LEU A 357 9.73 12.81 15.59
CA LEU A 357 8.74 13.88 15.75
C LEU A 357 7.46 13.52 14.97
N ASP A 358 6.30 13.64 15.61
CA ASP A 358 5.03 13.55 14.90
C ASP A 358 4.81 14.81 14.06
N ALA A 359 5.26 14.76 12.81
CA ALA A 359 5.22 15.92 11.93
C ALA A 359 3.78 16.42 11.62
N ARG A 360 2.75 15.63 11.95
CA ARG A 360 1.33 15.98 11.79
C ARG A 360 0.64 16.38 13.09
N ALA A 361 1.32 16.33 14.23
CA ALA A 361 0.78 16.87 15.48
C ALA A 361 0.46 18.37 15.37
N ASP A 362 -0.50 18.85 16.16
CA ASP A 362 -0.85 20.27 16.15
C ASP A 362 0.32 21.18 16.60
N ASP A 363 0.23 22.45 16.23
CA ASP A 363 1.27 23.45 16.53
C ASP A 363 1.57 23.52 18.03
N ALA A 364 0.55 23.53 18.88
CA ALA A 364 0.71 23.63 20.32
C ALA A 364 1.50 22.46 20.91
N THR A 365 1.25 21.25 20.42
CA THR A 365 1.94 20.03 20.84
C THR A 365 3.41 20.05 20.41
N LEU A 366 3.68 20.43 19.16
CA LEU A 366 5.04 20.54 18.65
C LEU A 366 5.83 21.67 19.31
N ASP A 367 5.19 22.81 19.56
CA ASP A 367 5.78 23.96 20.24
C ASP A 367 6.16 23.62 21.68
N ALA A 368 5.31 22.89 22.40
CA ALA A 368 5.64 22.39 23.73
C ALA A 368 6.88 21.47 23.72
N LEU A 369 7.02 20.59 22.72
CA LEU A 369 8.19 19.71 22.58
C LEU A 369 9.47 20.49 22.26
N THR A 370 9.39 21.47 21.35
CA THR A 370 10.53 22.28 20.95
C THR A 370 10.80 23.46 21.90
N ALA A 371 10.00 23.58 22.98
CA ALA A 371 9.96 24.72 23.89
C ALA A 371 9.84 26.07 23.15
N THR A 372 9.13 26.06 22.02
CA THR A 372 8.84 27.26 21.24
C THR A 372 7.61 27.94 21.81
N THR A 373 7.63 29.26 21.88
CA THR A 373 6.45 30.05 22.25
C THR A 373 6.16 31.04 21.15
N GLY A 374 4.89 31.22 20.78
CA GLY A 374 4.59 32.07 19.63
C GLY A 374 3.18 31.94 19.09
N ALA A 375 3.04 32.27 17.81
CA ALA A 375 1.80 32.11 17.08
C ALA A 375 1.46 30.63 16.84
N ILE A 376 0.19 30.26 17.00
CA ILE A 376 -0.33 28.90 16.80
C ILE A 376 -1.30 28.93 15.62
N ALA A 377 -1.07 28.09 14.61
CA ALA A 377 -2.00 27.90 13.51
C ALA A 377 -3.05 26.82 13.80
N ASP A 378 -4.27 26.96 13.29
CA ASP A 378 -5.26 25.86 13.31
C ASP A 378 -4.94 24.78 12.28
N ARG A 379 -4.19 25.14 11.24
CA ARG A 379 -3.76 24.27 10.15
C ARG A 379 -2.50 24.82 9.49
N ARG A 380 -1.69 23.93 8.94
CA ARG A 380 -0.47 24.24 8.20
C ARG A 380 -0.24 23.22 7.09
N LEU A 381 0.74 23.47 6.22
CA LEU A 381 1.18 22.56 5.18
C LEU A 381 1.33 21.14 5.74
N THR A 382 0.62 20.19 5.14
CA THR A 382 0.46 18.84 5.70
C THR A 382 1.81 18.18 5.89
N GLY A 383 2.09 17.76 7.13
CA GLY A 383 3.31 17.02 7.48
C GLY A 383 4.59 17.84 7.51
N ASP A 384 4.53 19.17 7.42
CA ASP A 384 5.69 20.03 7.50
C ASP A 384 5.74 20.83 8.82
N PRO A 385 6.61 20.44 9.79
CA PRO A 385 6.84 21.21 11.01
C PRO A 385 7.50 22.58 10.76
N GLY A 386 8.10 22.81 9.58
CA GLY A 386 8.69 24.07 9.15
C GLY A 386 7.67 25.13 8.70
N SER A 387 6.40 24.74 8.60
CA SER A 387 5.28 25.62 8.19
C SER A 387 4.36 26.02 9.35
N ARG A 388 4.78 25.79 10.61
CA ARG A 388 4.02 26.15 11.84
C ARG A 388 3.74 27.65 11.96
N GLY A 389 2.71 28.00 12.74
CA GLY A 389 2.30 29.37 12.99
C GLY A 389 3.40 30.26 13.58
N VAL A 390 4.32 29.70 14.36
CA VAL A 390 5.44 30.43 14.98
C VAL A 390 6.30 31.16 13.95
N PHE A 391 6.42 30.61 12.74
CA PHE A 391 7.19 31.21 11.66
C PHE A 391 6.53 32.44 11.04
N ALA A 392 5.25 32.70 11.31
CA ALA A 392 4.62 33.96 10.92
C ALA A 392 5.05 35.15 11.79
N THR A 393 5.74 34.94 12.91
CA THR A 393 6.04 35.99 13.91
C THR A 393 7.44 35.88 14.51
N ASP A 394 8.36 35.16 13.87
CA ASP A 394 9.74 34.94 14.33
C ASP A 394 10.72 36.07 13.91
N GLU A 395 10.22 37.03 13.13
CA GLU A 395 10.94 38.15 12.50
C GLU A 395 11.93 37.75 11.39
N SER A 396 11.77 36.56 10.81
CA SER A 396 12.54 36.07 9.68
C SER A 396 11.82 36.33 8.35
N ARG A 397 12.55 36.20 7.24
CA ARG A 397 11.97 36.14 5.88
C ARG A 397 12.31 34.83 5.16
N ASP A 398 13.05 33.96 5.84
CA ASP A 398 13.50 32.66 5.31
C ASP A 398 12.57 31.52 5.77
N THR A 399 11.59 31.84 6.62
CA THR A 399 10.62 30.94 7.23
C THR A 399 9.24 31.57 7.08
N ALA A 400 8.20 30.74 7.03
CA ALA A 400 6.83 31.22 6.90
C ALA A 400 5.87 30.23 7.55
N TRP A 401 4.76 30.74 8.09
CA TRP A 401 3.58 29.90 8.22
C TRP A 401 3.02 29.67 6.81
N THR A 402 2.82 28.40 6.43
CA THR A 402 2.21 28.03 5.15
C THR A 402 0.97 27.19 5.43
N ALA A 403 -0.15 27.55 4.84
CA ALA A 403 -1.40 26.81 4.97
C ALA A 403 -1.40 25.51 4.12
N PRO A 404 -2.32 24.56 4.33
CA PRO A 404 -2.50 23.42 3.43
C PRO A 404 -2.94 23.85 2.02
N PHE A 405 -2.83 22.95 1.04
CA PHE A 405 -3.49 23.13 -0.26
C PHE A 405 -5.03 23.07 -0.11
N GLY A 406 -5.74 23.67 -1.06
CA GLY A 406 -7.21 23.76 -1.05
C GLY A 406 -7.71 25.17 -0.69
N PRO A 407 -9.00 25.35 -0.35
CA PRO A 407 -9.53 26.65 0.06
C PRO A 407 -8.85 27.19 1.31
N GLN A 408 -8.58 28.50 1.30
CA GLN A 408 -7.71 29.16 2.28
C GLN A 408 -8.52 29.96 3.31
N GLU A 409 -9.75 30.33 2.93
CA GLU A 409 -10.67 31.06 3.80
C GLU A 409 -10.99 30.24 5.06
N GLY A 410 -10.90 30.91 6.21
CA GLY A 410 -11.11 30.31 7.52
C GLY A 410 -9.83 29.77 8.18
N ALA A 411 -8.68 29.72 7.50
CA ALA A 411 -7.40 29.44 8.15
C ALA A 411 -7.07 30.54 9.17
N THR A 412 -6.53 30.15 10.34
CA THR A 412 -6.33 31.06 11.47
C THR A 412 -4.95 30.95 12.11
N LEU A 413 -4.42 32.09 12.54
CA LEU A 413 -3.30 32.22 13.46
C LEU A 413 -3.79 32.85 14.78
N THR A 414 -3.43 32.24 15.90
CA THR A 414 -3.65 32.80 17.24
C THR A 414 -2.32 33.30 17.79
N ILE A 415 -2.26 34.57 18.18
CA ILE A 415 -1.02 35.28 18.48
C ILE A 415 -1.19 36.03 19.80
N ALA A 416 -0.25 35.82 20.73
CA ALA A 416 -0.23 36.58 21.98
C ALA A 416 0.12 38.05 21.73
N SER A 417 -0.29 38.94 22.64
CA SER A 417 0.06 40.36 22.60
C SER A 417 0.19 40.93 24.01
N ASP A 418 0.85 42.08 24.14
CA ASP A 418 0.96 42.79 25.42
C ASP A 418 -0.33 43.51 25.86
N GLY A 419 -1.40 43.40 25.07
CA GLY A 419 -2.71 43.95 25.34
C GLY A 419 -2.88 45.43 24.98
N ARG A 420 -1.84 46.11 24.48
CA ARG A 420 -1.96 47.49 24.01
C ARG A 420 -2.85 47.58 22.76
N PRO A 421 -3.54 48.71 22.53
CA PRO A 421 -4.29 48.92 21.30
C PRO A 421 -3.37 48.95 20.08
N ILE A 422 -3.67 48.14 19.07
CA ILE A 422 -3.00 48.11 17.77
C ILE A 422 -3.94 48.72 16.73
N ASP A 423 -3.45 49.68 15.95
CA ASP A 423 -4.20 50.34 14.86
C ASP A 423 -3.59 50.10 13.47
N THR A 424 -2.38 49.54 13.42
CA THR A 424 -1.61 49.29 12.20
C THR A 424 -0.93 47.94 12.31
N LEU A 425 -1.07 47.14 11.26
CA LEU A 425 -0.50 45.79 11.11
C LEU A 425 0.25 45.72 9.79
N THR A 426 1.43 45.11 9.78
CA THR A 426 2.19 44.82 8.58
C THR A 426 2.24 43.31 8.37
N ILE A 427 1.93 42.88 7.15
CA ILE A 427 2.03 41.48 6.71
C ILE A 427 3.05 41.41 5.57
N THR A 428 3.95 40.45 5.65
CA THR A 428 4.85 40.04 4.57
C THR A 428 4.39 38.67 4.09
N GLN A 429 4.20 38.54 2.77
CA GLN A 429 3.75 37.30 2.13
C GLN A 429 4.55 37.04 0.85
N PRO A 430 4.74 35.77 0.45
CA PRO A 430 5.38 35.45 -0.81
C PRO A 430 4.63 36.03 -2.02
N THR A 431 5.39 36.49 -3.02
CA THR A 431 4.86 37.00 -4.30
C THR A 431 5.22 36.10 -5.49
N ASP A 432 5.48 34.83 -5.22
CA ASP A 432 5.91 33.83 -6.21
C ASP A 432 4.73 33.23 -7.02
N GLU A 433 5.01 32.18 -7.80
CA GLU A 433 3.99 31.47 -8.58
C GLU A 433 3.39 30.25 -7.87
N VAL A 434 3.92 29.88 -6.71
CA VAL A 434 3.54 28.67 -5.96
C VAL A 434 2.69 28.95 -4.72
N HIS A 435 2.39 30.23 -4.44
CA HIS A 435 1.47 30.67 -3.40
C HIS A 435 0.31 31.53 -3.94
N SER A 436 -0.87 31.39 -3.33
CA SER A 436 -1.98 32.33 -3.44
C SER A 436 -1.72 33.57 -2.58
N THR A 437 -2.23 34.73 -3.00
CA THR A 437 -2.03 35.99 -2.27
C THR A 437 -3.21 36.29 -1.35
N ILE A 438 -2.95 36.62 -0.08
CA ILE A 438 -3.99 37.03 0.87
C ILE A 438 -4.50 38.43 0.51
N THR A 439 -5.81 38.59 0.41
CA THR A 439 -6.49 39.85 0.06
C THR A 439 -7.47 40.34 1.13
N GLY A 440 -7.82 39.48 2.09
CA GLY A 440 -8.70 39.83 3.19
C GLY A 440 -8.35 39.05 4.47
N LEU A 441 -8.43 39.75 5.60
CA LEU A 441 -8.28 39.16 6.93
C LEU A 441 -9.47 39.57 7.81
N ARG A 442 -9.80 38.72 8.79
CA ARG A 442 -10.60 39.06 9.96
C ARG A 442 -9.69 39.05 11.18
N LEU A 443 -9.65 40.17 11.88
CA LEU A 443 -8.84 40.34 13.09
C LEU A 443 -9.76 40.39 14.30
N THR A 444 -9.53 39.50 15.27
CA THR A 444 -10.31 39.43 16.51
C THR A 444 -9.40 39.61 17.71
N ALA A 445 -9.71 40.56 18.59
CA ALA A 445 -9.02 40.76 19.88
C ALA A 445 -9.95 41.41 20.90
N GLY A 446 -9.85 40.99 22.17
CA GLY A 446 -10.66 41.56 23.27
C GLY A 446 -12.18 41.42 23.08
N GLY A 447 -12.64 40.41 22.33
CA GLY A 447 -14.05 40.20 22.00
C GLY A 447 -14.59 41.08 20.88
N MET A 448 -13.76 41.91 20.25
CA MET A 448 -14.10 42.68 19.05
C MET A 448 -13.51 42.03 17.80
N SER A 449 -14.24 42.07 16.68
CA SER A 449 -13.80 41.54 15.39
C SER A 449 -13.92 42.62 14.32
N GLN A 450 -12.93 42.72 13.45
CA GLN A 450 -12.92 43.63 12.31
C GLN A 450 -12.42 42.92 11.04
N ASP A 451 -13.19 43.00 9.97
CA ASP A 451 -12.73 42.59 8.63
C ASP A 451 -11.90 43.71 7.99
N VAL A 452 -10.77 43.35 7.40
CA VAL A 452 -9.84 44.27 6.74
C VAL A 452 -9.46 43.74 5.37
N THR A 453 -9.37 44.65 4.40
CA THR A 453 -8.76 44.35 3.10
C THR A 453 -7.24 44.44 3.25
N VAL A 454 -6.53 43.41 2.76
CA VAL A 454 -5.08 43.42 2.63
C VAL A 454 -4.74 44.07 1.29
N PRO A 455 -4.03 45.20 1.26
CA PRO A 455 -3.56 45.80 0.02
C PRO A 455 -2.64 44.85 -0.75
N GLU A 456 -2.56 45.03 -2.07
CA GLU A 456 -1.57 44.31 -2.89
C GLU A 456 -0.16 44.52 -2.31
N PRO A 457 0.62 43.43 -2.12
CA PRO A 457 1.97 43.54 -1.58
C PRO A 457 2.87 44.35 -2.51
N ASP A 458 3.82 45.08 -1.94
CA ASP A 458 4.88 45.72 -2.70
C ASP A 458 5.90 44.69 -3.26
N GLY A 459 6.95 45.18 -3.92
CA GLY A 459 7.98 44.32 -4.51
C GLY A 459 8.77 43.49 -3.50
N ASP A 460 8.68 43.81 -2.21
CA ASP A 460 9.31 43.08 -1.11
C ASP A 460 8.30 42.21 -0.36
N GLY A 461 7.09 42.00 -0.92
CA GLY A 461 6.03 41.17 -0.33
C GLY A 461 5.22 41.85 0.77
N VAL A 462 5.40 43.15 1.00
CA VAL A 462 4.88 43.83 2.19
C VAL A 462 3.55 44.54 1.91
N SER A 463 2.57 44.33 2.79
CA SER A 463 1.32 45.09 2.84
C SER A 463 1.13 45.72 4.22
N THR A 464 0.78 47.02 4.26
CA THR A 464 0.43 47.73 5.50
C THR A 464 -1.08 47.91 5.62
N ILE A 465 -1.65 47.39 6.70
CA ILE A 465 -3.08 47.40 7.00
C ILE A 465 -3.33 48.42 8.12
N ARG A 466 -4.29 49.33 7.90
CA ARG A 466 -4.79 50.24 8.94
C ARG A 466 -6.16 49.81 9.41
N LEU A 467 -6.34 49.68 10.71
CA LEU A 467 -7.60 49.29 11.32
C LEU A 467 -8.55 50.49 11.36
N ALA A 468 -9.85 50.25 11.17
CA ALA A 468 -10.88 51.28 11.27
C ALA A 468 -11.05 51.72 12.73
N GLN A 469 -10.81 50.80 13.67
CA GLN A 469 -10.75 51.05 15.10
C GLN A 469 -9.58 50.24 15.69
N PRO A 470 -8.81 50.80 16.64
CA PRO A 470 -7.79 50.02 17.33
C PRO A 470 -8.42 48.85 18.07
N LEU A 471 -7.84 47.65 17.95
CA LEU A 471 -8.23 46.50 18.76
C LEU A 471 -7.20 46.30 19.87
N ALA A 472 -7.65 45.82 21.03
CA ALA A 472 -6.79 45.61 22.20
C ALA A 472 -7.22 44.32 22.90
N GLY A 473 -6.26 43.50 23.31
CA GLY A 473 -6.52 42.24 23.98
C GLY A 473 -5.24 41.41 24.09
N PRO A 474 -5.12 40.53 25.08
CA PRO A 474 -3.89 39.74 25.31
C PRO A 474 -3.65 38.68 24.22
N GLU A 475 -4.64 38.43 23.36
CA GLU A 475 -4.61 37.43 22.31
C GLU A 475 -5.34 38.00 21.09
N TRP A 476 -4.79 37.69 19.92
CA TRP A 476 -5.31 38.06 18.61
C TRP A 476 -5.53 36.80 17.78
N THR A 477 -6.69 36.71 17.14
CA THR A 477 -6.96 35.73 16.09
C THR A 477 -6.97 36.43 14.74
N VAL A 478 -6.12 35.98 13.83
CA VAL A 478 -6.03 36.44 12.44
C VAL A 478 -6.59 35.34 11.55
N THR A 479 -7.73 35.58 10.92
CA THR A 479 -8.39 34.62 10.03
C THR A 479 -8.31 35.09 8.59
N VAL A 480 -7.92 34.23 7.66
CA VAL A 480 -7.97 34.51 6.22
C VAL A 480 -9.42 34.56 5.76
N THR A 481 -9.85 35.65 5.13
CA THR A 481 -11.23 35.83 4.63
C THR A 481 -11.35 35.99 3.13
N GLY A 482 -10.22 36.15 2.44
CA GLY A 482 -10.20 36.18 0.98
C GLY A 482 -8.79 36.09 0.42
N VAL A 483 -8.68 35.44 -0.74
CA VAL A 483 -7.43 35.25 -1.47
C VAL A 483 -7.58 35.57 -2.94
N SER A 484 -6.49 36.04 -3.56
CA SER A 484 -6.31 35.94 -5.01
C SER A 484 -5.78 34.53 -5.30
N ALA A 485 -6.71 33.60 -5.50
CA ALA A 485 -6.40 32.18 -5.62
C ALA A 485 -5.58 31.89 -6.88
N ARG A 486 -4.46 31.20 -6.70
CA ARG A 486 -3.77 30.48 -7.77
C ARG A 486 -4.10 29.00 -7.65
N THR A 487 -3.98 28.26 -8.75
CA THR A 487 -4.28 26.83 -8.77
C THR A 487 -3.17 26.03 -9.43
N THR A 488 -2.95 24.81 -8.95
CA THR A 488 -2.14 23.78 -9.61
C THR A 488 -3.01 22.55 -9.91
N ILE A 489 -2.46 21.56 -10.60
CA ILE A 489 -3.09 20.26 -10.80
C ILE A 489 -2.47 19.27 -9.82
N ASP A 490 -3.30 18.58 -9.06
CA ASP A 490 -2.82 17.58 -8.11
C ASP A 490 -2.28 16.34 -8.85
N ARG A 491 -1.15 15.78 -8.39
CA ARG A 491 -0.47 14.67 -9.08
C ARG A 491 -1.18 13.32 -8.95
N ARG A 492 -2.09 13.17 -7.98
CA ARG A 492 -2.72 11.90 -7.65
C ARG A 492 -3.95 11.66 -8.52
N PHE A 493 -4.80 12.67 -8.67
CA PHE A 493 -6.09 12.56 -9.36
C PHE A 493 -6.19 13.44 -10.61
N GLY A 494 -5.28 14.40 -10.80
CA GLY A 494 -5.32 15.31 -11.94
C GLY A 494 -6.41 16.39 -11.82
N GLU A 495 -6.84 16.69 -10.60
CA GLU A 495 -7.86 17.67 -10.26
C GLU A 495 -7.22 19.04 -9.96
N PRO A 496 -7.87 20.16 -10.33
CA PRO A 496 -7.41 21.48 -9.93
C PRO A 496 -7.53 21.67 -8.41
N THR A 497 -6.46 22.14 -7.78
CA THR A 497 -6.45 22.53 -6.37
C THR A 497 -5.87 23.93 -6.20
N VAL A 498 -6.38 24.66 -5.20
CA VAL A 498 -5.88 25.99 -4.85
C VAL A 498 -4.52 25.87 -4.14
N LEU A 499 -3.58 26.71 -4.55
CA LEU A 499 -2.26 26.81 -3.94
C LEU A 499 -2.35 27.45 -2.53
N PRO A 500 -1.52 27.02 -1.57
CA PRO A 500 -1.46 27.60 -0.23
C PRO A 500 -1.32 29.12 -0.18
N VAL A 501 -1.77 29.73 0.91
CA VAL A 501 -1.22 31.03 1.33
C VAL A 501 -0.06 30.83 2.30
N ALA A 502 0.83 31.81 2.37
CA ALA A 502 1.88 31.86 3.36
C ALA A 502 2.03 33.27 3.94
N ILE A 503 2.50 33.34 5.19
CA ILE A 503 2.87 34.57 5.89
C ILE A 503 4.31 34.40 6.36
N ASP A 504 5.23 35.11 5.71
CA ASP A 504 6.65 35.14 6.08
C ASP A 504 6.82 35.86 7.42
N ASP A 505 6.06 36.94 7.64
CA ASP A 505 6.18 37.75 8.83
C ASP A 505 4.95 38.64 9.03
N LEU A 506 4.46 38.71 10.27
CA LEU A 506 3.34 39.51 10.71
C LEU A 506 3.75 40.38 11.90
N ARG A 507 3.72 41.70 11.73
CA ARG A 507 4.25 42.66 12.71
C ARG A 507 3.25 43.74 13.08
N ALA A 508 3.18 44.03 14.37
CA ALA A 508 2.61 45.25 14.92
C ALA A 508 3.24 45.56 16.27
N ASP A 509 3.30 46.84 16.66
CA ASP A 509 3.75 47.21 18.01
C ASP A 509 2.74 46.70 19.05
N GLY A 510 3.14 45.69 19.82
CA GLY A 510 2.31 45.04 20.83
C GLY A 510 2.03 43.55 20.56
N LEU A 511 2.23 43.05 19.33
CA LEU A 511 2.19 41.60 19.06
C LEU A 511 3.43 40.93 19.66
N ALA A 512 3.22 39.74 20.24
CA ALA A 512 4.32 38.92 20.74
C ALA A 512 5.11 38.32 19.58
N ARG A 513 6.43 38.31 19.74
CA ARG A 513 7.35 37.62 18.85
C ARG A 513 7.40 36.15 19.20
N SER A 514 7.53 35.29 18.20
CA SER A 514 7.85 33.89 18.42
C SER A 514 9.31 33.70 18.82
N GLU A 515 9.54 32.87 19.83
CA GLU A 515 10.86 32.56 20.37
C GLU A 515 11.07 31.05 20.41
N THR A 516 12.15 30.58 19.78
CA THR A 516 12.55 29.16 19.81
C THR A 516 13.32 28.89 21.09
N GLY A 517 12.84 27.92 21.87
CA GLY A 517 13.51 27.46 23.09
C GLY A 517 14.49 26.32 22.86
N THR A 518 14.88 25.68 23.96
CA THR A 518 15.67 24.44 23.93
C THR A 518 14.70 23.25 24.00
N PRO A 519 14.73 22.32 23.02
CA PRO A 519 13.85 21.15 23.02
C PRO A 519 13.90 20.37 24.33
N THR A 520 12.75 19.82 24.73
CA THR A 520 12.61 19.14 26.02
C THR A 520 13.33 17.79 26.03
N SER A 521 14.27 17.63 26.96
CA SER A 521 14.95 16.37 27.27
C SER A 521 14.48 15.80 28.61
N GLY A 522 14.80 14.54 28.89
CA GLY A 522 14.48 13.87 30.16
C GLY A 522 13.83 12.51 29.99
N CYS A 523 13.20 12.05 31.07
CA CYS A 523 12.51 10.76 31.12
C CYS A 523 11.05 10.88 30.75
N ARG A 524 10.58 10.01 29.85
CA ARG A 524 9.20 9.96 29.34
C ARG A 524 8.61 8.56 29.57
N ASP A 525 7.56 8.47 30.36
CA ASP A 525 6.85 7.23 30.71
C ASP A 525 5.53 7.06 29.94
N ASP A 526 5.26 7.92 28.96
CA ASP A 526 4.03 7.97 28.18
C ASP A 526 4.17 7.41 26.76
N LEU A 527 5.33 6.85 26.40
CA LEU A 527 5.66 6.45 25.02
C LEU A 527 5.57 4.95 24.74
N LEU A 528 5.91 4.11 25.73
CA LEU A 528 5.98 2.65 25.60
C LEU A 528 5.45 1.99 26.88
N ALA A 529 4.65 0.95 26.71
CA ALA A 529 4.26 0.04 27.77
C ALA A 529 4.38 -1.42 27.32
N VAL A 530 4.77 -2.29 28.26
CA VAL A 530 4.80 -3.75 28.10
C VAL A 530 3.90 -4.35 29.18
N ASP A 531 2.93 -5.16 28.76
CA ASP A 531 1.88 -5.72 29.62
C ASP A 531 1.15 -4.65 30.47
N GLY A 532 0.94 -3.48 29.87
CA GLY A 532 0.32 -2.32 30.53
C GLY A 532 1.22 -1.62 31.56
N THR A 533 2.46 -2.05 31.73
CA THR A 533 3.45 -1.38 32.58
C THR A 533 4.29 -0.42 31.74
N PRO A 534 4.29 0.90 32.05
CA PRO A 534 5.14 1.86 31.34
C PRO A 534 6.64 1.54 31.45
N VAL A 535 7.37 1.81 30.37
CA VAL A 535 8.83 1.77 30.32
C VAL A 535 9.33 3.19 30.06
N ALA A 536 9.98 3.82 31.04
CA ALA A 536 10.36 5.22 30.89
C ALA A 536 11.61 5.35 30.01
N LEU A 537 11.51 6.12 28.92
CA LEU A 537 12.56 6.29 27.93
C LEU A 537 13.33 7.60 28.17
N ALA A 538 14.65 7.54 28.09
CA ALA A 538 15.54 8.69 28.26
C ALA A 538 15.80 9.38 26.92
N ILE A 539 15.46 10.66 26.84
CA ILE A 539 15.80 11.55 25.74
C ILE A 539 16.89 12.50 26.21
N THR A 540 18.07 12.43 25.60
CA THR A 540 19.17 13.37 25.86
C THR A 540 18.97 14.69 25.12
N ASP A 541 19.69 15.75 25.52
CA ASP A 541 19.65 17.04 24.84
C ASP A 541 19.99 16.95 23.35
N GLN A 542 20.97 16.10 22.98
CA GLN A 542 21.35 15.88 21.59
C GLN A 542 20.22 15.20 20.79
N GLN A 543 19.57 14.20 21.39
CA GLN A 543 18.45 13.51 20.75
C GLN A 543 17.22 14.42 20.62
N ALA A 544 16.93 15.24 21.63
CA ALA A 544 15.87 16.24 21.56
C ALA A 544 16.11 17.27 20.44
N ALA A 545 17.35 17.73 20.27
CA ALA A 545 17.73 18.60 19.16
C ALA A 545 17.61 17.91 17.79
N ALA A 546 18.00 16.64 17.70
CA ALA A 546 17.86 15.85 16.47
C ALA A 546 16.38 15.62 16.09
N LEU A 547 15.53 15.30 17.07
CA LEU A 547 14.07 15.21 16.89
C LEU A 547 13.48 16.52 16.39
N ALA A 548 13.85 17.65 17.00
CA ALA A 548 13.42 18.98 16.57
C ALA A 548 13.88 19.33 15.14
N ALA A 549 14.98 18.73 14.67
CA ALA A 549 15.48 18.84 13.30
C ALA A 549 14.84 17.80 12.33
N GLY A 550 13.82 17.06 12.78
CA GLY A 550 13.13 16.05 11.97
C GLY A 550 13.86 14.71 11.82
N GLN A 551 14.93 14.48 12.60
CA GLN A 551 15.68 13.23 12.57
C GLN A 551 15.06 12.19 13.51
N ALA A 552 15.09 10.93 13.12
CA ALA A 552 14.78 9.83 14.03
C ALA A 552 15.95 9.58 15.00
N VAL A 553 15.65 9.16 16.23
CA VAL A 553 16.65 8.89 17.27
C VAL A 553 16.36 7.58 17.98
N ASP A 554 17.40 6.81 18.28
CA ASP A 554 17.28 5.62 19.12
C ASP A 554 17.48 6.01 20.58
N VAL A 555 16.56 5.61 21.46
CA VAL A 555 16.57 5.87 22.91
C VAL A 555 16.48 4.56 23.70
N THR A 556 16.92 4.61 24.95
CA THR A 556 16.94 3.50 25.90
C THR A 556 16.16 3.85 27.16
N PRO A 557 15.87 2.88 28.04
CA PRO A 557 15.26 3.15 29.34
C PRO A 557 16.06 4.15 30.20
N CYS A 558 15.36 4.80 31.11
CA CYS A 558 15.90 5.79 32.02
C CYS A 558 16.88 5.23 33.05
N ALA A 559 17.86 6.07 33.44
CA ALA A 559 18.82 5.71 34.48
C ALA A 559 18.10 5.46 35.82
N GLY A 560 18.35 4.30 36.43
CA GLY A 560 17.69 3.87 37.68
C GLY A 560 16.46 2.99 37.47
N GLU A 561 15.99 2.83 36.22
CA GLU A 561 15.16 1.69 35.84
C GLU A 561 16.00 0.40 35.76
N ARG A 562 15.33 -0.76 35.66
CA ARG A 562 16.06 -2.00 35.38
C ARG A 562 16.66 -1.87 33.98
N GLU A 563 17.97 -2.11 33.86
CA GLU A 563 18.68 -2.12 32.57
C GLU A 563 18.08 -3.16 31.59
N THR A 564 17.43 -4.19 32.14
CA THR A 564 16.71 -5.22 31.40
C THR A 564 15.29 -5.40 31.94
N LEU A 565 14.37 -5.76 31.05
CA LEU A 565 13.01 -6.16 31.36
C LEU A 565 12.94 -7.69 31.42
N ALA A 566 12.56 -8.23 32.57
CA ALA A 566 12.35 -9.67 32.74
C ALA A 566 10.99 -10.06 32.18
N LEU A 567 10.99 -10.82 31.10
CA LEU A 567 9.79 -11.36 30.44
C LEU A 567 9.79 -12.88 30.57
N ALA A 568 8.62 -13.45 30.87
CA ALA A 568 8.48 -14.89 30.98
C ALA A 568 8.26 -15.51 29.59
N ALA A 569 8.40 -16.82 29.47
CA ALA A 569 7.85 -17.53 28.32
C ALA A 569 6.33 -17.30 28.23
N GLY A 570 5.82 -17.05 27.03
CA GLY A 570 4.41 -16.77 26.78
C GLY A 570 4.15 -15.45 26.06
N THR A 571 2.88 -15.07 25.99
CA THR A 571 2.43 -13.88 25.25
C THR A 571 2.58 -12.62 26.09
N HIS A 572 3.18 -11.59 25.49
CA HIS A 572 3.35 -10.25 26.04
C HIS A 572 2.76 -9.21 25.09
N ARG A 573 2.09 -8.21 25.65
CA ARG A 573 1.48 -7.10 24.90
C ARG A 573 2.44 -5.91 24.90
N VAL A 574 2.86 -5.46 23.72
CA VAL A 574 3.65 -4.23 23.55
C VAL A 574 2.77 -3.14 22.94
N THR A 575 2.69 -1.99 23.60
CA THR A 575 1.86 -0.85 23.18
C THR A 575 2.65 0.45 23.20
N THR A 576 2.47 1.32 22.22
CA THR A 576 3.07 2.67 22.18
C THR A 576 2.01 3.76 22.23
N ALA A 577 2.45 5.00 22.47
CA ALA A 577 1.59 6.17 22.31
C ALA A 577 1.03 6.25 20.87
N ALA A 578 -0.23 6.69 20.76
CA ALA A 578 -0.84 7.00 19.48
C ALA A 578 -0.36 8.34 18.91
N THR A 579 -0.33 8.44 17.58
CA THR A 579 -0.12 9.69 16.82
C THR A 579 -1.03 10.80 17.36
N GLY A 580 -0.51 12.02 17.41
CA GLY A 580 -1.20 13.23 17.85
C GLY A 580 -1.24 13.44 19.37
N VAL A 581 -0.93 12.42 20.18
CA VAL A 581 -1.08 12.51 21.65
C VAL A 581 0.11 13.16 22.35
N THR A 582 1.33 12.75 21.98
CA THR A 582 2.56 13.14 22.71
C THR A 582 3.47 14.07 21.90
N GLY A 583 3.16 14.26 20.62
CA GLY A 583 3.99 14.90 19.60
C GLY A 583 5.21 14.08 19.16
N LEU A 584 5.38 12.86 19.69
CA LEU A 584 6.41 11.91 19.28
C LEU A 584 5.74 10.61 18.83
N GLN A 585 6.26 10.03 17.75
CA GLN A 585 5.87 8.71 17.28
C GLN A 585 6.96 7.69 17.61
N VAL A 586 6.54 6.49 17.96
CA VAL A 586 7.42 5.32 18.06
C VAL A 586 7.40 4.59 16.73
N ASP A 587 8.55 4.52 16.06
CA ASP A 587 8.68 3.86 14.75
C ASP A 587 9.09 2.39 14.89
N ARG A 588 9.86 2.09 15.93
CA ARG A 588 10.41 0.75 16.16
C ARG A 588 10.65 0.49 17.63
N VAL A 589 10.36 -0.73 18.06
CA VAL A 589 10.74 -1.27 19.38
C VAL A 589 11.60 -2.51 19.16
N VAL A 590 12.78 -2.52 19.77
CA VAL A 590 13.70 -3.65 19.76
C VAL A 590 13.87 -4.15 21.18
N LEU A 591 13.53 -5.43 21.39
CA LEU A 591 13.78 -6.14 22.65
C LEU A 591 14.83 -7.21 22.37
N HIS A 592 15.98 -7.19 23.04
CA HIS A 592 17.02 -8.19 22.80
C HIS A 592 17.75 -8.56 24.10
N ASP A 593 18.15 -9.82 24.25
CA ASP A 593 18.81 -10.31 25.47
C ASP A 593 20.31 -9.98 25.59
N GLY A 594 20.82 -9.09 24.73
CA GLY A 594 22.20 -8.57 24.79
C GLY A 594 23.28 -9.49 24.20
N SER A 595 22.95 -10.69 23.73
CA SER A 595 23.90 -11.64 23.14
C SER A 595 23.88 -11.65 21.61
N LEU A 596 24.39 -10.59 20.97
CA LEU A 596 24.65 -10.67 19.53
C LEU A 596 25.83 -11.62 19.25
N PRO A 597 25.69 -12.58 18.32
CA PRO A 597 26.81 -13.42 17.95
C PRO A 597 27.94 -12.57 17.41
N ALA A 598 29.16 -12.78 17.92
CA ALA A 598 30.33 -12.09 17.42
C ALA A 598 30.52 -12.41 15.93
N ALA A 599 30.78 -11.39 15.12
CA ALA A 599 31.08 -11.56 13.71
C ALA A 599 32.24 -12.57 13.54
N ALA A 600 31.92 -13.75 12.99
CA ALA A 600 32.90 -14.77 12.69
C ALA A 600 33.42 -14.57 11.27
N ALA A 601 34.72 -14.74 11.05
CA ALA A 601 35.28 -14.68 9.71
C ALA A 601 34.65 -15.77 8.83
N ALA A 602 33.87 -15.34 7.84
CA ALA A 602 33.25 -16.25 6.89
C ALA A 602 34.32 -17.08 6.14
N PRO A 603 34.06 -18.38 5.90
CA PRO A 603 34.96 -19.19 5.08
C PRO A 603 35.14 -18.59 3.69
N ALA A 604 36.38 -18.43 3.26
CA ALA A 604 36.66 -17.86 1.93
C ALA A 604 36.08 -18.76 0.82
N VAL A 605 35.40 -18.15 -0.13
CA VAL A 605 34.86 -18.82 -1.32
C VAL A 605 35.45 -18.18 -2.57
N THR A 606 35.92 -19.00 -3.51
CA THR A 606 36.24 -18.56 -4.87
C THR A 606 35.33 -19.28 -5.85
N VAL A 607 34.67 -18.53 -6.74
CA VAL A 607 33.67 -19.08 -7.66
C VAL A 607 34.10 -18.93 -9.12
N ARG A 608 33.96 -20.01 -9.88
CA ARG A 608 33.96 -20.01 -11.35
C ARG A 608 32.52 -20.11 -11.85
N ARG A 609 32.16 -19.27 -12.80
CA ARG A 609 30.78 -19.14 -13.30
C ARG A 609 30.70 -19.47 -14.78
N ASP A 610 29.79 -20.36 -15.12
CA ASP A 610 29.34 -20.61 -16.50
C ASP A 610 27.88 -20.18 -16.67
N ARG A 611 27.26 -20.44 -17.84
CA ARG A 611 25.85 -20.09 -18.07
C ARG A 611 24.88 -20.84 -17.16
N THR A 612 25.16 -22.11 -16.87
CA THR A 612 24.25 -23.03 -16.17
C THR A 612 24.90 -23.74 -14.98
N SER A 613 26.09 -23.31 -14.58
CA SER A 613 26.77 -23.90 -13.43
C SER A 613 27.61 -22.86 -12.68
N ARG A 614 27.83 -23.15 -11.39
CA ARG A 614 28.73 -22.42 -10.50
C ARG A 614 29.64 -23.47 -9.85
N THR A 615 30.95 -23.29 -9.94
CA THR A 615 31.92 -24.13 -9.23
C THR A 615 32.55 -23.29 -8.13
N ALA A 616 32.18 -23.56 -6.88
CA ALA A 616 32.69 -22.88 -5.71
C ALA A 616 33.82 -23.72 -5.06
N THR A 617 34.97 -23.10 -4.79
CA THR A 617 36.00 -23.68 -3.92
C THR A 617 35.85 -23.02 -2.57
N VAL A 618 35.50 -23.81 -1.55
CA VAL A 618 35.15 -23.35 -0.20
C VAL A 618 36.29 -23.72 0.75
N ALA A 619 36.77 -22.76 1.53
CA ALA A 619 37.76 -22.98 2.58
C ALA A 619 37.26 -23.99 3.65
N PRO A 620 38.15 -24.57 4.46
CA PRO A 620 37.75 -25.47 5.55
C PRO A 620 36.64 -24.89 6.44
N CYS A 621 35.67 -25.74 6.78
CA CYS A 621 34.58 -25.45 7.72
C CYS A 621 34.53 -26.57 8.78
N PRO A 622 35.38 -26.52 9.83
CA PRO A 622 35.53 -27.63 10.79
C PRO A 622 34.27 -27.98 11.57
N HIS A 623 33.32 -27.05 11.68
CA HIS A 623 32.03 -27.24 12.34
C HIS A 623 30.85 -27.28 11.36
N GLY A 624 31.14 -27.31 10.06
CA GLY A 624 30.16 -27.13 8.99
C GLY A 624 29.89 -25.64 8.71
N CYS A 625 29.25 -25.37 7.58
CA CYS A 625 28.90 -24.02 7.15
C CYS A 625 27.79 -24.07 6.10
N TRP A 626 27.01 -23.00 5.98
CA TRP A 626 26.06 -22.82 4.88
C TRP A 626 26.76 -22.28 3.65
N LEU A 627 26.57 -22.90 2.50
CA LEU A 627 26.91 -22.34 1.20
C LEU A 627 25.67 -21.67 0.62
N ILE A 628 25.78 -20.38 0.31
CA ILE A 628 24.69 -19.55 -0.18
C ILE A 628 25.00 -19.16 -1.63
N LEU A 629 24.03 -19.38 -2.52
CA LEU A 629 23.99 -18.84 -3.87
C LEU A 629 22.93 -17.75 -3.91
N GLY A 630 23.37 -16.49 -3.95
CA GLY A 630 22.57 -15.27 -4.04
C GLY A 630 21.88 -15.06 -5.40
N GLU A 631 21.37 -16.15 -5.98
CA GLU A 631 20.41 -16.16 -7.08
C GLU A 631 19.09 -16.67 -6.49
N GLY A 632 17.95 -16.20 -6.99
CA GLY A 632 16.64 -16.50 -6.41
C GLY A 632 16.38 -18.00 -6.26
N TYR A 633 15.74 -18.37 -5.15
CA TYR A 633 15.46 -19.74 -4.76
C TYR A 633 14.73 -20.49 -5.88
N ASN A 634 15.22 -21.68 -6.19
CA ASN A 634 14.58 -22.56 -7.14
C ASN A 634 15.02 -24.01 -6.93
N ALA A 635 14.06 -24.92 -6.85
CA ALA A 635 14.31 -26.34 -6.62
C ALA A 635 15.10 -27.04 -7.76
N GLU A 636 15.24 -26.41 -8.93
CA GLU A 636 15.99 -26.95 -10.07
C GLU A 636 17.51 -26.71 -9.97
N TRP A 637 17.99 -26.05 -8.92
CA TRP A 637 19.41 -26.01 -8.60
C TRP A 637 19.82 -27.26 -7.83
N ASP A 638 20.78 -28.01 -8.38
CA ASP A 638 21.39 -29.15 -7.72
C ASP A 638 22.81 -28.79 -7.26
N ALA A 639 23.20 -29.17 -6.05
CA ALA A 639 24.57 -28.99 -5.57
C ALA A 639 25.22 -30.32 -5.18
N THR A 640 26.48 -30.47 -5.56
CA THR A 640 27.31 -31.64 -5.21
C THR A 640 28.65 -31.19 -4.62
N VAL A 641 29.09 -31.85 -3.56
CA VAL A 641 30.42 -31.68 -2.97
C VAL A 641 31.19 -33.00 -3.07
N ASP A 642 32.40 -32.96 -3.63
CA ASP A 642 33.25 -34.16 -3.78
C ASP A 642 32.53 -35.37 -4.45
N GLY A 643 31.59 -35.08 -5.36
CA GLY A 643 30.78 -36.08 -6.07
C GLY A 643 29.56 -36.61 -5.32
N GLN A 644 29.26 -36.10 -4.11
CA GLN A 644 28.08 -36.43 -3.33
C GLN A 644 27.06 -35.29 -3.38
N SER A 645 25.77 -35.61 -3.47
CA SER A 645 24.70 -34.62 -3.45
C SER A 645 24.58 -33.98 -2.06
N LEU A 646 24.33 -32.67 -2.04
CA LEU A 646 23.99 -31.90 -0.85
C LEU A 646 22.48 -31.85 -0.58
N GLY A 647 21.67 -32.55 -1.38
CA GLY A 647 20.22 -32.49 -1.32
C GLY A 647 19.63 -31.29 -2.07
N ALA A 648 18.31 -31.11 -1.90
CA ALA A 648 17.58 -29.97 -2.45
C ALA A 648 18.05 -28.66 -1.80
N PRO A 649 18.02 -27.53 -2.54
CA PRO A 649 18.29 -26.23 -1.95
C PRO A 649 17.24 -25.88 -0.88
N VAL A 650 17.66 -25.09 0.10
CA VAL A 650 16.79 -24.46 1.09
C VAL A 650 16.70 -22.97 0.78
N GLN A 651 15.52 -22.38 0.98
CA GLN A 651 15.32 -20.94 0.90
C GLN A 651 16.02 -20.25 2.08
N ILE A 652 16.95 -19.33 1.79
CA ILE A 652 17.79 -18.68 2.82
C ILE A 652 18.06 -17.22 2.45
N SER A 653 18.34 -16.36 3.43
CA SER A 653 18.91 -15.01 3.24
C SER A 653 18.19 -14.16 2.17
N GLY A 654 16.87 -13.99 2.30
CA GLY A 654 16.09 -13.13 1.39
C GLY A 654 15.54 -13.85 0.16
N GLY A 655 15.30 -15.17 0.23
CA GLY A 655 14.76 -15.92 -0.90
C GLY A 655 15.84 -16.48 -1.84
N MET A 656 17.05 -16.76 -1.33
CA MET A 656 18.18 -17.29 -2.09
C MET A 656 18.32 -18.81 -1.90
N ASN A 657 19.20 -19.45 -2.68
CA ASN A 657 19.46 -20.89 -2.56
C ASN A 657 20.56 -21.16 -1.52
N GLY A 658 20.33 -22.11 -0.61
CA GLY A 658 21.28 -22.53 0.42
C GLY A 658 21.47 -24.04 0.51
N TRP A 659 22.70 -24.47 0.82
CA TRP A 659 23.01 -25.86 1.17
C TRP A 659 23.92 -25.93 2.39
N TRP A 660 23.63 -26.88 3.29
CA TRP A 660 24.52 -27.18 4.40
C TRP A 660 25.74 -27.98 3.91
N LEU A 661 26.94 -27.48 4.21
CA LEU A 661 28.20 -28.20 4.04
C LEU A 661 28.59 -28.87 5.37
N PRO A 662 28.66 -30.20 5.45
CA PRO A 662 29.04 -30.91 6.68
C PRO A 662 30.44 -30.51 7.18
N PRO A 663 30.80 -30.73 8.46
CA PRO A 663 32.16 -30.51 8.99
C PRO A 663 33.31 -31.04 8.11
N SER A 664 34.35 -30.24 7.87
CA SER A 664 35.61 -30.69 7.27
C SER A 664 36.75 -29.68 7.49
N ASP A 665 37.95 -30.22 7.75
CA ASP A 665 39.20 -29.46 7.83
C ASP A 665 39.85 -29.23 6.45
N ALA A 666 39.28 -29.78 5.38
CA ALA A 666 39.79 -29.65 4.02
C ALA A 666 39.02 -28.60 3.20
N THR A 667 39.74 -27.94 2.29
CA THR A 667 39.13 -27.18 1.20
C THR A 667 38.32 -28.12 0.32
N ARG A 668 37.09 -27.71 -0.02
CA ARG A 668 36.15 -28.52 -0.81
C ARG A 668 35.70 -27.81 -2.07
N VAL A 669 35.41 -28.58 -3.10
CA VAL A 669 34.85 -28.06 -4.36
C VAL A 669 33.39 -28.46 -4.45
N VAL A 670 32.54 -27.45 -4.53
CA VAL A 670 31.09 -27.60 -4.68
C VAL A 670 30.70 -27.19 -6.10
N THR A 671 30.00 -28.07 -6.81
CA THR A 671 29.44 -27.78 -8.12
C THR A 671 27.93 -27.64 -7.98
N MET A 672 27.42 -26.45 -8.32
CA MET A 672 26.00 -26.16 -8.43
C MET A 672 25.61 -26.12 -9.90
N GLU A 673 24.61 -26.88 -10.31
CA GLU A 673 24.14 -27.00 -11.70
C GLU A 673 22.65 -26.67 -11.81
N TRP A 674 22.28 -25.99 -12.90
CA TRP A 674 20.90 -25.66 -13.22
C TRP A 674 20.26 -26.79 -14.06
N GLY A 675 19.44 -27.62 -13.41
CA GLY A 675 18.84 -28.82 -13.99
C GLY A 675 17.86 -28.55 -15.14
N ALA A 676 17.11 -27.44 -15.06
CA ALA A 676 16.04 -27.15 -16.01
C ALA A 676 16.52 -26.79 -17.44
N GLN A 677 17.81 -26.50 -17.67
CA GLN A 677 18.29 -26.21 -19.03
C GLN A 677 18.23 -27.42 -19.97
N THR A 678 18.47 -28.63 -19.46
CA THR A 678 18.53 -29.85 -20.26
C THR A 678 17.21 -30.15 -21.00
N PRO A 679 16.04 -30.21 -20.33
CA PRO A 679 14.77 -30.45 -21.01
C PRO A 679 14.41 -29.35 -22.01
N VAL A 680 14.69 -28.08 -21.70
CA VAL A 680 14.47 -26.94 -22.61
C VAL A 680 15.29 -27.10 -23.89
N SER A 681 16.56 -27.47 -23.74
CA SER A 681 17.46 -27.68 -24.88
C SER A 681 16.95 -28.81 -25.79
N LEU A 682 16.48 -29.91 -25.20
CA LEU A 682 15.87 -31.01 -25.95
C LEU A 682 14.59 -30.57 -26.69
N ALA A 683 13.70 -29.83 -26.01
CA ALA A 683 12.45 -29.34 -26.58
C ALA A 683 12.69 -28.39 -27.77
N VAL A 684 13.70 -27.51 -27.68
CA VAL A 684 14.10 -26.62 -28.78
C VAL A 684 14.60 -27.42 -29.98
N VAL A 685 15.45 -28.43 -29.76
CA VAL A 685 15.93 -29.31 -30.84
C VAL A 685 14.77 -30.06 -31.50
N LEU A 686 13.87 -30.65 -30.72
CA LEU A 686 12.70 -31.36 -31.25
C LEU A 686 11.76 -30.42 -32.01
N SER A 687 11.56 -29.19 -31.54
CA SER A 687 10.75 -28.17 -32.21
C SER A 687 11.37 -27.74 -33.54
N ALA A 688 12.70 -27.56 -33.58
CA ALA A 688 13.42 -27.26 -34.81
C ALA A 688 13.29 -28.40 -35.83
N LEU A 689 13.36 -29.66 -35.38
CA LEU A 689 13.14 -30.83 -36.23
C LEU A 689 11.70 -30.91 -36.75
N ALA A 690 10.70 -30.59 -35.92
CA ALA A 690 9.30 -30.54 -36.32
C ALA A 690 9.05 -29.43 -37.36
N ALA A 691 9.59 -28.23 -37.13
CA ALA A 691 9.50 -27.11 -38.07
C ALA A 691 10.16 -27.45 -39.41
N LEU A 692 11.32 -28.12 -39.38
CA LEU A 692 11.98 -28.63 -40.59
C LEU A 692 11.10 -29.67 -41.30
N GLY A 693 10.47 -30.57 -40.55
CA GLY A 693 9.49 -31.53 -41.08
C GLY A 693 8.32 -30.84 -41.77
N CYS A 694 7.71 -29.83 -41.14
CA CYS A 694 6.65 -29.02 -41.74
C CYS A 694 7.12 -28.28 -43.00
N LEU A 695 8.32 -27.71 -43.00
CA LEU A 695 8.91 -27.08 -44.18
C LEU A 695 9.07 -28.08 -45.32
N VAL A 696 9.58 -29.28 -45.02
CA VAL A 696 9.70 -30.37 -46.01
C VAL A 696 8.33 -30.77 -46.56
N LEU A 697 7.30 -30.89 -45.70
CA LEU A 697 5.92 -31.18 -46.12
C LEU A 697 5.32 -30.06 -46.98
N ALA A 698 5.53 -28.79 -46.62
CA ALA A 698 5.06 -27.63 -47.39
C ALA A 698 5.75 -27.55 -48.76
N LEU A 699 7.07 -27.81 -48.82
CA LEU A 699 7.83 -27.86 -50.06
C LEU A 699 7.42 -29.06 -50.94
N ARG A 700 7.10 -30.22 -50.34
CA ARG A 700 6.51 -31.36 -51.06
C ARG A 700 5.10 -31.06 -51.55
N GLY A 701 4.26 -30.46 -50.71
CA GLY A 701 2.90 -30.03 -51.05
C GLY A 701 2.87 -29.05 -52.21
N ARG A 702 3.82 -28.10 -52.28
CA ARG A 702 4.02 -27.21 -53.42
C ARG A 702 4.42 -27.93 -54.71
N ARG A 703 5.10 -29.07 -54.63
CA ARG A 703 5.46 -29.89 -55.81
C ARG A 703 4.31 -30.76 -56.29
N THR A 704 3.36 -31.11 -55.42
CA THR A 704 2.16 -31.88 -55.75
C THR A 704 0.91 -31.01 -55.98
N ALA A 705 0.96 -29.72 -55.66
CA ALA A 705 -0.13 -28.79 -55.94
C ALA A 705 -0.24 -28.57 -57.45
N ALA A 706 -1.39 -28.91 -58.03
CA ALA A 706 -1.78 -28.42 -59.35
C ALA A 706 -1.77 -26.88 -59.35
N ALA A 707 -1.54 -26.28 -60.52
CA ALA A 707 -1.39 -24.84 -60.71
C ALA A 707 -2.42 -24.03 -59.90
N PRO A 708 -2.04 -22.89 -59.28
CA PRO A 708 -2.96 -22.09 -58.50
C PRO A 708 -4.14 -21.66 -59.35
N ALA A 709 -5.37 -21.92 -58.87
CA ALA A 709 -6.56 -21.27 -59.41
C ALA A 709 -6.38 -19.75 -59.24
N PRO A 710 -6.80 -18.91 -60.22
CA PRO A 710 -6.65 -17.48 -60.11
C PRO A 710 -7.39 -16.97 -58.87
N PHE A 711 -6.68 -16.30 -57.95
CA PHE A 711 -7.32 -15.53 -56.88
C PHE A 711 -8.18 -14.44 -57.52
N GLY A 712 -9.50 -14.53 -57.39
CA GLY A 712 -10.38 -13.40 -57.64
C GLY A 712 -10.09 -12.28 -56.62
N PRO A 713 -10.34 -11.00 -56.95
CA PRO A 713 -10.27 -9.92 -55.97
C PRO A 713 -11.19 -10.24 -54.78
N PRO A 714 -10.83 -9.84 -53.54
CA PRO A 714 -11.70 -10.04 -52.39
C PRO A 714 -13.06 -9.39 -52.68
N ALA A 715 -14.08 -10.23 -52.85
CA ALA A 715 -15.45 -9.77 -52.99
C ALA A 715 -16.01 -9.57 -51.59
N PHE A 716 -16.48 -8.37 -51.26
CA PHE A 716 -17.34 -8.21 -50.08
C PHE A 716 -18.59 -9.07 -50.29
N PRO A 717 -18.81 -10.14 -49.50
CA PRO A 717 -19.90 -11.05 -49.75
C PRO A 717 -21.24 -10.34 -49.58
N ARG A 718 -22.12 -10.49 -50.58
CA ARG A 718 -23.46 -9.90 -50.59
C ARG A 718 -24.37 -10.66 -49.61
N PHE A 719 -24.67 -10.03 -48.48
CA PHE A 719 -25.78 -10.30 -47.54
C PHE A 719 -25.97 -11.73 -46.95
N ALA A 720 -26.68 -11.80 -45.82
CA ALA A 720 -26.84 -12.95 -44.92
C ALA A 720 -27.68 -14.14 -45.46
N THR A 721 -27.77 -14.35 -46.76
CA THR A 721 -28.76 -15.25 -47.37
C THR A 721 -28.22 -16.61 -47.84
N GLU A 722 -26.90 -16.76 -47.99
CA GLU A 722 -26.25 -17.99 -48.45
C GLU A 722 -26.36 -19.12 -47.42
N ARG A 723 -26.81 -20.29 -47.86
CA ARG A 723 -26.94 -21.49 -47.04
C ARG A 723 -25.72 -22.37 -47.24
N THR A 724 -25.13 -22.83 -46.14
CA THR A 724 -23.99 -23.75 -46.14
C THR A 724 -24.45 -25.20 -45.92
N THR A 725 -23.54 -26.17 -46.00
CA THR A 725 -23.88 -27.57 -45.70
C THR A 725 -24.16 -27.77 -44.21
N ARG A 726 -24.95 -28.79 -43.86
CA ARG A 726 -25.22 -29.10 -42.44
C ARG A 726 -23.95 -29.38 -41.65
N ARG A 727 -22.93 -30.00 -42.27
CA ARG A 727 -21.63 -30.26 -41.64
C ARG A 727 -20.89 -28.97 -41.32
N GLN A 728 -20.78 -28.05 -42.28
CA GLN A 728 -20.17 -26.73 -42.06
C GLN A 728 -20.90 -25.91 -41.00
N ALA A 729 -22.24 -25.90 -41.02
CA ALA A 729 -23.03 -25.22 -40.00
C ALA A 729 -22.82 -25.80 -38.59
N VAL A 730 -22.69 -27.13 -38.46
CA VAL A 730 -22.35 -27.79 -37.20
C VAL A 730 -20.92 -27.44 -36.77
N THR A 731 -19.95 -27.45 -37.67
CA THR A 731 -18.56 -27.06 -37.36
C THR A 731 -18.47 -25.64 -36.81
N VAL A 732 -19.18 -24.68 -37.41
CA VAL A 732 -19.23 -23.29 -36.96
C VAL A 732 -19.91 -23.18 -35.60
N ALA A 733 -21.04 -23.87 -35.39
CA ALA A 733 -21.75 -23.85 -34.12
C ALA A 733 -20.89 -24.45 -32.99
N VAL A 734 -20.22 -25.58 -33.25
CA VAL A 734 -19.31 -26.20 -32.28
C VAL A 734 -18.10 -25.29 -32.01
N ALA A 735 -17.49 -24.71 -33.06
CA ALA A 735 -16.38 -23.78 -32.89
C ALA A 735 -16.80 -22.55 -32.07
N ALA A 736 -17.96 -21.95 -32.33
CA ALA A 736 -18.47 -20.82 -31.56
C ALA A 736 -18.70 -21.17 -30.08
N VAL A 737 -19.28 -22.35 -29.79
CA VAL A 737 -19.52 -22.80 -28.41
C VAL A 737 -18.21 -23.08 -27.68
N VAL A 738 -17.29 -23.81 -28.32
CA VAL A 738 -15.99 -24.17 -27.72
C VAL A 738 -15.14 -22.92 -27.52
N LEU A 739 -15.05 -22.03 -28.51
CA LEU A 739 -14.30 -20.78 -28.38
C LEU A 739 -14.93 -19.84 -27.35
N ALA A 740 -16.25 -19.76 -27.24
CA ALA A 740 -16.90 -18.96 -26.19
C ALA A 740 -16.59 -19.53 -24.80
N ALA A 741 -16.65 -20.86 -24.64
CA ALA A 741 -16.30 -21.52 -23.39
C ALA A 741 -14.84 -21.29 -22.98
N LEU A 742 -13.90 -21.35 -23.94
CA LEU A 742 -12.46 -21.25 -23.70
C LEU A 742 -11.95 -19.81 -23.58
N VAL A 743 -12.48 -18.88 -24.38
CA VAL A 743 -11.95 -17.50 -24.49
C VAL A 743 -12.72 -16.54 -23.60
N ALA A 744 -14.02 -16.76 -23.35
CA ALA A 744 -14.84 -15.85 -22.55
C ALA A 744 -15.21 -16.43 -21.18
N SER A 745 -15.97 -17.54 -21.12
CA SER A 745 -16.25 -18.32 -19.90
C SER A 745 -17.16 -19.52 -20.20
N PRO A 746 -17.18 -20.57 -19.36
CA PRO A 746 -18.11 -21.70 -19.51
C PRO A 746 -19.58 -21.27 -19.60
N LEU A 747 -20.01 -20.23 -18.88
CA LEU A 747 -21.38 -19.73 -18.90
C LEU A 747 -21.76 -19.07 -20.25
N THR A 748 -20.81 -18.43 -20.94
CA THR A 748 -21.06 -17.85 -22.28
C THR A 748 -21.26 -18.90 -23.37
N ALA A 749 -20.97 -20.17 -23.10
CA ALA A 749 -21.31 -21.28 -23.98
C ALA A 749 -22.84 -21.40 -24.19
N VAL A 750 -23.66 -21.00 -23.20
CA VAL A 750 -25.13 -21.06 -23.28
C VAL A 750 -25.70 -20.13 -24.35
N PRO A 751 -25.44 -18.80 -24.33
CA PRO A 751 -25.88 -17.93 -25.42
C PRO A 751 -25.20 -18.28 -26.76
N ALA A 752 -23.93 -18.71 -26.77
CA ALA A 752 -23.27 -19.19 -27.98
C ALA A 752 -23.96 -20.43 -28.57
N ALA A 753 -24.45 -21.35 -27.74
CA ALA A 753 -25.19 -22.53 -28.16
C ALA A 753 -26.56 -22.18 -28.74
N ALA A 754 -27.25 -21.16 -28.20
CA ALA A 754 -28.49 -20.66 -28.77
C ALA A 754 -28.26 -20.09 -30.18
N VAL A 755 -27.20 -19.30 -30.37
CA VAL A 755 -26.80 -18.79 -31.68
C VAL A 755 -26.37 -19.93 -32.62
N GLY A 756 -25.58 -20.88 -32.12
CA GLY A 756 -25.15 -22.07 -32.85
C GLY A 756 -26.31 -22.95 -33.31
N ALA A 757 -27.32 -23.14 -32.47
CA ALA A 757 -28.56 -23.84 -32.82
C ALA A 757 -29.30 -23.12 -33.95
N ALA A 758 -29.41 -21.78 -33.88
CA ALA A 758 -29.98 -20.98 -34.97
C ALA A 758 -29.18 -21.11 -36.27
N VAL A 759 -27.84 -21.12 -36.20
CA VAL A 759 -26.95 -21.36 -37.35
C VAL A 759 -27.18 -22.74 -37.95
N VAL A 760 -27.32 -23.80 -37.14
CA VAL A 760 -27.56 -25.18 -37.61
C VAL A 760 -28.95 -25.33 -38.22
N LEU A 761 -29.98 -24.76 -37.58
CA LEU A 761 -31.38 -24.82 -38.03
C LEU A 761 -31.58 -24.10 -39.37
N THR A 762 -31.03 -22.89 -39.49
CA THR A 762 -31.17 -22.05 -40.69
C THR A 762 -30.13 -22.35 -41.77
N ARG A 763 -29.04 -23.03 -41.39
CA ARG A 763 -27.82 -23.25 -42.18
C ARG A 763 -27.17 -21.95 -42.66
N ARG A 764 -27.28 -20.88 -41.86
CA ARG A 764 -26.76 -19.54 -42.18
C ARG A 764 -25.70 -19.12 -41.16
N PRO A 765 -24.41 -19.41 -41.40
CA PRO A 765 -23.33 -19.08 -40.48
C PRO A 765 -23.16 -17.57 -40.27
N ARG A 766 -23.54 -16.76 -41.26
CA ARG A 766 -23.58 -15.29 -41.15
C ARG A 766 -24.56 -14.77 -40.08
N LEU A 767 -25.49 -15.58 -39.59
CA LEU A 767 -26.31 -15.19 -38.42
C LEU A 767 -25.46 -14.94 -37.19
N ALA A 768 -24.38 -15.70 -36.98
CA ALA A 768 -23.45 -15.47 -35.88
C ALA A 768 -22.78 -14.10 -36.02
N ALA A 769 -22.30 -13.73 -37.22
CA ALA A 769 -21.77 -12.39 -37.47
C ALA A 769 -22.80 -11.29 -37.23
N VAL A 770 -24.02 -11.43 -37.77
CA VAL A 770 -25.08 -10.42 -37.60
C VAL A 770 -25.41 -10.22 -36.12
N ILE A 771 -25.57 -11.31 -35.36
CA ILE A 771 -25.83 -11.25 -33.92
C ILE A 771 -24.64 -10.64 -33.18
N GLY A 772 -23.41 -11.00 -33.55
CA GLY A 772 -22.19 -10.38 -33.03
C GLY A 772 -22.14 -8.87 -33.28
N THR A 773 -22.36 -8.43 -34.52
CA THR A 773 -22.39 -7.00 -34.88
C THR A 773 -23.50 -6.25 -34.15
N LEU A 774 -24.70 -6.83 -34.03
CA LEU A 774 -25.80 -6.23 -33.26
C LEU A 774 -25.46 -6.16 -31.77
N GLY A 775 -24.81 -7.18 -31.22
CA GLY A 775 -24.29 -7.18 -29.84
C GLY A 775 -23.25 -6.08 -29.64
N MET A 776 -22.33 -5.89 -30.59
CA MET A 776 -21.36 -4.81 -30.58
C MET A 776 -22.04 -3.44 -30.55
N ALA A 777 -23.04 -3.24 -31.43
CA ALA A 777 -23.80 -1.99 -31.49
C ALA A 777 -24.59 -1.74 -30.20
N LEU A 778 -25.16 -2.78 -29.59
CA LEU A 778 -25.85 -2.69 -28.31
C LEU A 778 -24.90 -2.31 -27.18
N ILE A 779 -23.74 -2.97 -27.09
CA ILE A 779 -22.70 -2.65 -26.10
C ILE A 779 -22.24 -1.20 -26.27
N ALA A 780 -21.93 -0.77 -27.49
CA ALA A 780 -21.55 0.62 -27.76
C ALA A 780 -22.65 1.62 -27.39
N ALA A 781 -23.91 1.30 -27.69
CA ALA A 781 -25.05 2.14 -27.31
C ALA A 781 -25.23 2.21 -25.79
N LEU A 782 -25.06 1.10 -25.06
CA LEU A 782 -25.11 1.09 -23.59
C LEU A 782 -24.00 1.94 -22.99
N ILE A 783 -22.77 1.82 -23.50
CA ILE A 783 -21.62 2.63 -23.08
C ILE A 783 -21.92 4.12 -23.31
N VAL A 784 -22.33 4.49 -24.53
CA VAL A 784 -22.63 5.89 -24.88
C VAL A 784 -23.79 6.46 -24.05
N LEU A 785 -24.89 5.71 -23.91
CA LEU A 785 -26.05 6.16 -23.13
C LEU A 785 -25.71 6.30 -21.65
N SER A 786 -24.94 5.37 -21.10
CA SER A 786 -24.50 5.45 -19.71
C SER A 786 -23.51 6.60 -19.51
N GLN A 787 -22.57 6.81 -20.43
CA GLN A 787 -21.64 7.94 -20.41
C GLN A 787 -22.36 9.29 -20.47
N ILE A 788 -23.39 9.43 -21.30
CA ILE A 788 -24.18 10.67 -21.39
C ILE A 788 -24.98 10.90 -20.10
N ARG A 789 -25.52 9.82 -19.51
CA ARG A 789 -26.37 9.89 -18.33
C ARG A 789 -25.58 10.18 -17.05
N HIS A 790 -24.48 9.47 -16.84
CA HIS A 790 -23.72 9.50 -15.60
C HIS A 790 -22.47 10.38 -15.68
N ARG A 791 -22.05 10.79 -16.89
CA ARG A 791 -20.89 11.68 -17.13
C ARG A 791 -19.61 11.20 -16.44
N TYR A 792 -19.32 9.90 -16.53
CA TYR A 792 -18.11 9.32 -15.94
C TYR A 792 -16.86 10.09 -16.36
N ALA A 793 -15.95 10.33 -15.41
CA ALA A 793 -14.70 11.01 -15.69
C ALA A 793 -13.83 10.18 -16.64
N ALA A 794 -13.12 10.86 -17.55
CA ALA A 794 -12.19 10.22 -18.48
C ALA A 794 -10.81 10.02 -17.81
N ASN A 795 -10.79 9.23 -16.75
CA ASN A 795 -9.58 8.91 -15.96
C ASN A 795 -9.25 7.41 -16.05
N ALA A 796 -8.25 6.97 -15.29
CA ALA A 796 -7.83 5.56 -15.27
C ALA A 796 -8.95 4.60 -14.81
N GLY A 797 -9.95 5.09 -14.09
CA GLY A 797 -11.08 4.29 -13.61
C GLY A 797 -12.22 4.09 -14.63
N TRP A 798 -12.24 4.88 -15.71
CA TRP A 798 -13.27 4.80 -16.74
C TRP A 798 -13.53 3.37 -17.30
N PRO A 799 -12.52 2.50 -17.48
CA PRO A 799 -12.75 1.14 -17.95
C PRO A 799 -13.57 0.24 -16.99
N LEU A 800 -13.52 0.47 -15.67
CA LEU A 800 -14.25 -0.37 -14.68
C LEU A 800 -15.76 -0.22 -14.80
N GLU A 801 -16.24 0.96 -15.21
CA GLU A 801 -17.67 1.20 -15.48
C GLU A 801 -18.23 0.20 -16.51
N TRP A 802 -17.37 -0.44 -17.31
CA TRP A 802 -17.73 -1.36 -18.39
C TRP A 802 -17.27 -2.80 -18.15
N GLU A 803 -16.69 -3.13 -17.00
CA GLU A 803 -16.14 -4.47 -16.72
C GLU A 803 -17.22 -5.56 -16.85
N HIS A 804 -18.42 -5.28 -16.37
CA HIS A 804 -19.59 -6.15 -16.51
C HIS A 804 -19.96 -6.46 -17.98
N LEU A 805 -19.50 -5.67 -18.95
CA LEU A 805 -19.70 -5.89 -20.40
C LEU A 805 -18.57 -6.69 -21.06
N HIS A 806 -17.44 -6.91 -20.39
CA HIS A 806 -16.26 -7.56 -20.96
C HIS A 806 -16.57 -8.95 -21.56
N ARG A 807 -17.24 -9.80 -20.78
CA ARG A 807 -17.62 -11.17 -21.22
C ARG A 807 -18.56 -11.15 -22.43
N ALA A 808 -19.47 -10.19 -22.50
CA ALA A 808 -20.35 -10.00 -23.66
C ALA A 808 -19.57 -9.52 -24.90
N GLY A 809 -18.57 -8.65 -24.70
CA GLY A 809 -17.65 -8.22 -25.76
C GLY A 809 -16.84 -9.37 -26.36
N LEU A 810 -16.30 -10.27 -25.53
CA LEU A 810 -15.58 -11.47 -26.01
C LEU A 810 -16.50 -12.42 -26.79
N LEU A 811 -17.74 -12.61 -26.35
CA LEU A 811 -18.73 -13.40 -27.08
C LEU A 811 -18.98 -12.81 -28.48
N VAL A 812 -19.08 -11.48 -28.61
CA VAL A 812 -19.21 -10.79 -29.91
C VAL A 812 -18.04 -11.14 -30.84
N VAL A 813 -16.80 -11.08 -30.34
CA VAL A 813 -15.60 -11.42 -31.12
C VAL A 813 -15.64 -12.88 -31.59
N VAL A 814 -15.99 -13.81 -30.69
CA VAL A 814 -16.11 -15.24 -31.01
C VAL A 814 -17.17 -15.48 -32.09
N LEU A 815 -18.34 -14.85 -31.99
CA LEU A 815 -19.42 -15.03 -32.97
C LEU A 815 -19.04 -14.51 -34.36
N ILE A 816 -18.33 -13.38 -34.43
CA ILE A 816 -17.81 -12.83 -35.68
C ILE A 816 -16.73 -13.76 -36.26
N ALA A 817 -15.74 -14.17 -35.45
CA ALA A 817 -14.64 -15.03 -35.89
C ALA A 817 -15.12 -16.43 -36.34
N ALA A 818 -16.05 -17.05 -35.62
CA ALA A 818 -16.60 -18.36 -35.97
C ALA A 818 -17.37 -18.32 -37.30
N SER A 819 -18.01 -17.19 -37.64
CA SER A 819 -18.68 -17.04 -38.93
C SER A 819 -17.71 -17.03 -40.13
N ALA A 820 -16.48 -16.54 -39.92
CA ALA A 820 -15.43 -16.47 -40.95
C ALA A 820 -14.80 -17.85 -41.24
N LEU A 821 -15.05 -18.87 -40.41
CA LEU A 821 -14.55 -20.23 -40.61
C LEU A 821 -15.13 -20.90 -41.87
N VAL A 822 -16.30 -20.45 -42.35
CA VAL A 822 -16.99 -21.06 -43.50
C VAL A 822 -16.34 -20.71 -44.83
N GLU A 823 -15.84 -19.48 -44.99
CA GLU A 823 -15.20 -19.04 -46.23
C GLU A 823 -13.94 -19.88 -46.55
N ARG A 824 -13.21 -20.32 -45.51
CA ARG A 824 -12.05 -21.22 -45.69
C ARG A 824 -12.40 -22.67 -45.98
N LEU A 825 -13.62 -23.13 -45.63
CA LEU A 825 -14.07 -24.50 -45.88
C LEU A 825 -14.69 -24.67 -47.28
N GLU A 826 -15.07 -23.58 -47.94
CA GLU A 826 -15.61 -23.58 -49.31
C GLU A 826 -14.50 -23.56 -50.38
N ASP A 827 -13.31 -23.04 -50.05
CA ASP A 827 -12.13 -23.01 -50.94
C ASP A 827 -11.31 -24.32 -50.98
N ALA A 828 -11.74 -25.38 -50.29
CA ALA A 828 -11.07 -26.68 -50.33
C ALA A 828 -11.47 -27.46 -51.61
N PRO A 829 -10.55 -27.85 -52.51
CA PRO A 829 -10.89 -28.57 -53.73
C PRO A 829 -11.50 -29.96 -53.41
N PRO A 830 -12.49 -30.44 -54.19
CA PRO A 830 -13.10 -31.75 -53.95
C PRO A 830 -12.07 -32.87 -54.12
N ALA A 831 -12.17 -33.90 -53.28
CA ALA A 831 -11.36 -35.10 -53.38
C ALA A 831 -11.59 -35.78 -54.75
N THR A 832 -10.52 -36.04 -55.48
CA THR A 832 -10.53 -36.73 -56.79
C THR A 832 -10.98 -38.19 -56.66
N ASP A 833 -11.88 -38.63 -57.54
CA ASP A 833 -12.33 -40.03 -57.66
C ASP A 833 -11.16 -41.02 -57.87
N PRO A 834 -11.29 -42.28 -57.39
CA PRO A 834 -10.27 -43.30 -57.59
C PRO A 834 -10.15 -43.72 -59.07
N PRO A 835 -8.95 -44.08 -59.55
CA PRO A 835 -8.73 -44.45 -60.95
C PRO A 835 -9.43 -45.78 -61.31
N PRO A 836 -9.86 -45.97 -62.58
CA PRO A 836 -10.49 -47.21 -63.01
C PRO A 836 -9.50 -48.39 -62.99
N PRO A 837 -9.97 -49.62 -62.79
CA PRO A 837 -9.10 -50.80 -62.72
C PRO A 837 -8.44 -51.10 -64.08
N PRO A 838 -7.16 -51.52 -64.10
CA PRO A 838 -6.47 -51.92 -65.33
C PRO A 838 -7.04 -53.26 -65.86
N GLY A 839 -7.18 -53.34 -67.19
CA GLY A 839 -7.61 -54.53 -67.92
C GLY A 839 -6.52 -55.54 -68.23
#